data_AF-A0A8H4M8C5-F1
#
_entry.id   AF-A0A8H4M8C5-F1
#
_cell.length_a   1.000
_cell.length_b   1.000
_cell.length_c   1.000
_cell.angle_alpha   90.00
_cell.angle_beta   90.00
_cell.angle_gamma   90.00
#
_symmetry.space_group_name_H-M   'P 1'
#
loop_
_entity.id
_entity.type
_entity.pdbx_description
1 polymer ?
#
loop_
_entity_poly.entity_id
_entity_poly.type
_entity_poly.pdbx_seq_one_letter_code
_entity_poly.pdbx_strand_id
1 'polypeptide(L)'
;MAHLAARALHCRALAVRLQGPLVRSRFSTSACRPLMELTGFTEEQLTVRDAISAITSKFPNTYWQECDQNERDPKEFHAALAKDGWLGIALPEQLGGAGLGISEATMMMQTITQSGAGMAGAQAIHANVYATQPLAKFGTKKQLEETIPKIINGTWRTCFGVTEPNTGLETLKLKTTATKNASGDFYSVTGQKIWITCAQVASKMILLARTTPVEEVKRSTHGLSMFCIDLDRDKPGLHMRKIKKMGGRAVDANEVFFDNYQIPANTLVGEENEGFRIILHGMNAERCLLAGEALGLGYAALERATQYANDRVVFGRPIGQNQGIAHPLADAYMKLEAAKLATYHAARSYDASRTDSSIAFHSVGVACNSAKYLAAEAAFTACERAVLTLGGMGYAMEYDVERYLRECLVPRIAPCDVNRPCTLCRRAGADCLPATTSRWRVYRHSQHSAIQRPSKRPRRALPDASGNSSEQAQVCHTGKDPAPNELADAGSSTDARLKKANHQIWNSSSTLALVNGAFQLHNVATPRDPIMDAIPGGAMQDIVRENSEIRHEEAGEPGARPPCGTGTRRRTLHPLSSLAYSSPPALTELRSLLPPYKAADLLVDTYFDRAHWFMLIFQQDDFRQNWPHLYRTESDGASEIGNDLGFLSTFLMVIAIGAHYAGPYRQRVLARYEVEPETLKQRILKAIKSSLLDIISVGSLEVVQTCVLLGTYYLFHGAPRLAWPVCGCGLRVAQSLNLHRKVNTMPSTLMERNQNETRKRCWWAIYEIETFCSMSYGYPHSIGDADCDVEPLNPSAKLRNAPSPISFDEPLRSETTLLSYKYYMSKLSVLTKAVLSELYGIGPGLVNNNRASDESGSRLRAVVMRVANLDARLRDWRVEIPPKLRWETIASTSVSYSSLEEFDRDIGASGVRFDSHIYHLQALAIKLAYENTMILVHRPLLSYKLVTKADEKLHDMPPLDTIHQNPFLRSMQACHDAGMSLSELASSPVLELVSETYAAAFVSVHTFTAGVALGILSSIEPLSPQAQEAKVGLHRLMSIQAKLKARSLLATQGLDILQRLTKLVLDKELSVMLDVSKPIRWPEQNSGVGGDASAVETGTLSPKPSSSGQRTRTLPHDAAGAVMPTDRQLTMSDSRDTQETETREETPEHNSFGNFSRLEYVEDASVSEALYDFDQVLSTYVNSSWADPGLLATDTWHHPTLHDEGASMLEQTWIWGPDILPRYD
;
A
#
# COMPACT_ATOMS: atom_id res chain seq x y z
N MET A 1 -17.21 -20.57 58.16
CA MET A 1 -15.83 -20.94 57.79
C MET A 1 -15.36 -20.36 56.45
N ALA A 2 -16.22 -20.19 55.43
CA ALA A 2 -15.90 -19.40 54.22
C ALA A 2 -15.50 -17.93 54.53
N HIS A 3 -16.01 -17.35 55.63
CA HIS A 3 -15.62 -16.03 56.15
C HIS A 3 -14.17 -15.92 56.70
N LEU A 4 -13.44 -17.02 56.89
CA LEU A 4 -12.03 -17.02 57.30
C LEU A 4 -11.06 -17.02 56.11
N ALA A 5 -11.48 -17.51 54.93
CA ALA A 5 -10.65 -17.53 53.72
C ALA A 5 -10.59 -16.14 53.05
N ALA A 6 -11.73 -15.43 52.99
CA ALA A 6 -11.78 -14.04 52.55
C ALA A 6 -10.95 -13.12 53.47
N ARG A 7 -10.89 -13.41 54.79
CA ARG A 7 -10.05 -12.67 55.75
C ARG A 7 -8.55 -12.92 55.59
N ALA A 8 -8.11 -14.00 54.94
CA ALA A 8 -6.69 -14.32 54.75
C ALA A 8 -6.07 -13.59 53.54
N LEU A 9 -6.80 -13.46 52.42
CA LEU A 9 -6.40 -12.53 51.34
C LEU A 9 -6.44 -11.07 51.83
N HIS A 10 -7.42 -10.75 52.69
CA HIS A 10 -7.52 -9.46 53.36
C HIS A 10 -6.38 -9.20 54.37
N CYS A 11 -5.71 -10.22 54.92
CA CYS A 11 -4.58 -10.03 55.86
C CYS A 11 -3.19 -10.04 55.20
N ARG A 12 -2.99 -10.61 53.99
CA ARG A 12 -1.67 -10.67 53.33
C ARG A 12 -1.35 -9.48 52.43
N ALA A 13 -2.34 -8.85 51.82
CA ALA A 13 -2.17 -7.52 51.22
C ALA A 13 -1.82 -6.44 52.29
N LEU A 14 -2.22 -6.69 53.54
CA LEU A 14 -1.94 -5.85 54.71
C LEU A 14 -0.48 -5.97 55.25
N ALA A 15 0.33 -6.90 54.72
CA ALA A 15 1.75 -7.05 55.05
C ALA A 15 2.68 -6.11 54.27
N VAL A 16 2.16 -4.93 53.89
CA VAL A 16 2.91 -3.70 53.53
C VAL A 16 3.70 -3.13 54.73
N ARG A 17 4.01 -3.92 55.78
CA ARG A 17 4.35 -3.37 57.10
C ARG A 17 5.37 -4.13 57.97
N LEU A 18 6.37 -4.78 57.38
CA LEU A 18 7.58 -5.15 58.13
C LEU A 18 8.81 -4.42 57.57
N GLN A 19 8.88 -3.14 57.97
CA GLN A 19 10.06 -2.37 58.34
C GLN A 19 11.44 -2.82 57.82
N GLY A 20 11.89 -2.13 56.77
CA GLY A 20 13.29 -1.75 56.54
C GLY A 20 13.29 -0.40 55.84
N PRO A 21 14.18 0.55 56.15
CA PRO A 21 14.14 1.87 55.54
C PRO A 21 14.30 1.71 54.03
N LEU A 22 13.39 2.34 53.28
CA LEU A 22 13.54 2.57 51.85
C LEU A 22 14.84 3.34 51.65
N VAL A 23 15.93 2.62 51.39
CA VAL A 23 17.17 3.20 50.89
C VAL A 23 16.91 3.59 49.44
N ARG A 24 16.24 4.74 49.28
CA ARG A 24 16.39 5.59 48.11
C ARG A 24 17.80 6.18 48.16
N SER A 25 18.78 5.40 47.71
CA SER A 25 19.99 5.98 47.13
C SER A 25 20.56 5.04 46.08
N ARG A 26 20.15 5.26 44.83
CA ARG A 26 21.09 5.15 43.71
C ARG A 26 20.93 6.42 42.89
N PHE A 27 21.98 7.24 42.95
CA PHE A 27 22.22 8.32 42.00
C PHE A 27 22.43 7.67 40.61
N SER A 28 21.33 7.43 39.90
CA SER A 28 21.30 7.21 38.46
C SER A 28 19.92 7.65 37.98
N THR A 29 19.87 8.61 37.07
CA THR A 29 18.67 9.33 36.62
C THR A 29 17.81 8.56 35.61
N SER A 30 18.06 7.26 35.41
CA SER A 30 17.26 6.41 34.52
C SER A 30 16.82 5.16 35.27
N ALA A 31 15.56 5.15 35.72
CA ALA A 31 14.89 3.91 36.09
C ALA A 31 14.85 3.00 34.85
N CYS A 32 15.21 1.73 35.03
CA CYS A 32 15.01 0.71 34.00
C CYS A 32 13.49 0.60 33.78
N ARG A 33 12.98 1.26 32.73
CA ARG A 33 11.55 1.24 32.44
C ARG A 33 11.22 -0.14 31.89
N PRO A 34 10.27 -0.89 32.48
CA PRO A 34 9.78 -2.10 31.85
C PRO A 34 9.28 -1.76 30.45
N LEU A 35 9.63 -2.58 29.46
CA LEU A 35 9.40 -2.25 28.05
C LEU A 35 7.92 -2.09 27.72
N MET A 36 7.04 -2.77 28.46
CA MET A 36 5.58 -2.64 28.34
C MET A 36 5.06 -1.44 29.14
N GLU A 37 4.27 -0.60 28.48
CA GLU A 37 3.55 0.49 29.13
C GLU A 37 2.34 -0.06 29.93
N LEU A 38 2.21 0.36 31.19
CA LEU A 38 1.17 -0.12 32.12
C LEU A 38 -0.09 0.76 32.16
N THR A 39 -0.14 1.82 31.35
CA THR A 39 -1.32 2.70 31.29
C THR A 39 -2.54 1.95 30.75
N GLY A 40 -3.69 2.17 31.42
CA GLY A 40 -4.97 1.59 31.03
C GLY A 40 -5.33 0.25 31.71
N PHE A 41 -4.49 -0.28 32.60
CA PHE A 41 -4.82 -1.44 33.44
C PHE A 41 -5.45 -1.03 34.77
N THR A 42 -6.31 -1.88 35.31
CA THR A 42 -6.91 -1.70 36.64
C THR A 42 -5.94 -2.10 37.75
N GLU A 43 -6.19 -1.65 38.98
CA GLU A 43 -5.38 -2.03 40.14
C GLU A 43 -5.43 -3.54 40.39
N GLU A 44 -6.57 -4.19 40.15
CA GLU A 44 -6.72 -5.64 40.24
C GLU A 44 -5.82 -6.35 39.23
N GLN A 45 -5.78 -5.89 37.97
CA GLN A 45 -4.91 -6.46 36.94
C GLN A 45 -3.44 -6.29 37.28
N LEU A 46 -3.04 -5.12 37.78
CA LEU A 46 -1.67 -4.88 38.22
C LEU A 46 -1.30 -5.75 39.43
N THR A 47 -2.22 -5.95 40.37
CA THR A 47 -2.02 -6.86 41.51
C THR A 47 -1.83 -8.31 41.05
N VAL A 48 -2.62 -8.76 40.07
CA VAL A 48 -2.45 -10.09 39.45
C VAL A 48 -1.09 -10.20 38.78
N ARG A 49 -0.69 -9.19 38.00
CA ARG A 49 0.64 -9.14 37.36
C ARG A 49 1.76 -9.26 38.40
N ASP A 50 1.70 -8.53 39.49
CA ASP A 50 2.74 -8.54 40.53
C ASP A 50 2.81 -9.89 41.25
N ALA A 51 1.66 -10.46 41.61
CA ALA A 51 1.60 -11.75 42.28
C ALA A 51 2.10 -12.89 41.38
N ILE A 52 1.71 -12.89 40.10
CA ILE A 52 2.17 -13.88 39.12
C ILE A 52 3.66 -13.69 38.82
N SER A 53 4.15 -12.46 38.72
CA SER A 53 5.59 -12.16 38.55
C SER A 53 6.42 -12.71 39.72
N ALA A 54 5.91 -12.62 40.94
CA ALA A 54 6.57 -13.19 42.12
C ALA A 54 6.67 -14.73 42.05
N ILE A 55 5.67 -15.40 41.47
CA ILE A 55 5.71 -16.86 41.27
C ILE A 55 6.67 -17.22 40.13
N THR A 56 6.54 -16.56 38.97
CA THR A 56 7.36 -16.87 37.78
C THR A 56 8.83 -16.56 37.98
N SER A 57 9.20 -15.60 38.85
CA SER A 57 10.59 -15.30 39.20
C SER A 57 11.38 -16.50 39.77
N LYS A 58 10.68 -17.52 40.30
CA LYS A 58 11.29 -18.76 40.81
C LYS A 58 11.64 -19.77 39.70
N PHE A 59 11.20 -19.50 38.47
CA PHE A 59 11.35 -20.37 37.30
C PHE A 59 12.12 -19.62 36.20
N PRO A 60 13.46 -19.56 36.28
CA PRO A 60 14.27 -18.83 35.33
C PRO A 60 14.22 -19.45 33.92
N ASN A 61 14.71 -18.73 32.92
CA ASN A 61 14.73 -19.22 31.53
C ASN A 61 15.46 -20.56 31.37
N THR A 62 16.51 -20.82 32.16
CA THR A 62 17.23 -22.11 32.16
C THR A 62 16.31 -23.28 32.52
N TYR A 63 15.40 -23.11 33.48
CA TYR A 63 14.38 -24.12 33.81
C TYR A 63 13.52 -24.44 32.57
N TRP A 64 13.10 -23.42 31.84
CA TRP A 64 12.25 -23.59 30.66
C TRP A 64 13.01 -24.19 29.47
N GLN A 65 14.27 -23.81 29.27
CA GLN A 65 15.16 -24.42 28.28
C GLN A 65 15.36 -25.91 28.57
N GLU A 66 15.64 -26.29 29.82
CA GLU A 66 15.77 -27.69 30.24
C GLU A 66 14.48 -28.48 30.03
N CYS A 67 13.32 -27.88 30.34
CA CYS A 67 12.03 -28.52 30.11
C CYS A 67 11.74 -28.72 28.61
N ASP A 68 12.08 -27.74 27.76
CA ASP A 68 11.90 -27.85 26.30
C ASP A 68 12.84 -28.91 25.69
N GLN A 69 14.12 -28.93 26.09
CA GLN A 69 15.12 -29.87 25.58
C GLN A 69 14.80 -31.33 25.97
N ASN A 70 14.36 -31.55 27.21
CA ASN A 70 14.04 -32.88 27.73
C ASN A 70 12.57 -33.28 27.54
N GLU A 71 11.74 -32.41 26.93
CA GLU A 71 10.29 -32.59 26.80
C GLU A 71 9.59 -32.94 28.12
N ARG A 72 10.02 -32.28 29.21
CA ARG A 72 9.60 -32.54 30.58
C ARG A 72 8.44 -31.63 30.97
N ASP A 73 7.35 -32.23 31.45
CA ASP A 73 6.17 -31.49 31.97
C ASP A 73 6.57 -30.60 33.15
N PRO A 74 6.24 -29.29 33.12
CA PRO A 74 6.61 -28.33 34.17
C PRO A 74 5.69 -28.45 35.39
N LYS A 75 5.72 -29.61 36.05
CA LYS A 75 4.85 -29.95 37.19
C LYS A 75 5.05 -29.02 38.38
N GLU A 76 6.29 -28.59 38.61
CA GLU A 76 6.65 -27.71 39.72
C GLU A 76 6.01 -26.33 39.53
N PHE A 77 6.02 -25.82 38.30
CA PHE A 77 5.37 -24.56 37.93
C PHE A 77 3.85 -24.64 38.12
N HIS A 78 3.22 -25.69 37.59
CA HIS A 78 1.78 -25.90 37.77
C HIS A 78 1.39 -26.00 39.26
N ALA A 79 2.16 -26.75 40.05
CA ALA A 79 1.92 -26.90 41.49
C ALA A 79 2.07 -25.57 42.25
N ALA A 80 3.03 -24.72 41.85
CA ALA A 80 3.21 -23.40 42.47
C ALA A 80 1.99 -22.50 42.24
N LEU A 81 1.43 -22.48 41.04
CA LEU A 81 0.21 -21.73 40.73
C LEU A 81 -1.03 -22.31 41.42
N ALA A 82 -1.15 -23.65 41.46
CA ALA A 82 -2.24 -24.34 42.13
C ALA A 82 -2.28 -24.08 43.64
N LYS A 83 -1.11 -24.05 44.29
CA LYS A 83 -0.96 -23.81 45.72
C LYS A 83 -1.61 -22.50 46.18
N ASP A 84 -1.50 -21.47 45.35
CA ASP A 84 -2.02 -20.14 45.62
C ASP A 84 -3.40 -19.90 44.97
N GLY A 85 -4.01 -20.93 44.37
CA GLY A 85 -5.39 -20.90 43.83
C GLY A 85 -5.53 -20.28 42.44
N TRP A 86 -4.43 -19.96 41.74
CA TRP A 86 -4.45 -19.23 40.46
C TRP A 86 -5.11 -20.01 39.32
N LEU A 87 -5.19 -21.34 39.41
CA LEU A 87 -5.92 -22.17 38.45
C LEU A 87 -7.43 -21.88 38.46
N GLY A 88 -7.94 -21.26 39.52
CA GLY A 88 -9.33 -20.85 39.68
C GLY A 88 -9.59 -19.36 39.48
N ILE A 89 -8.68 -18.62 38.83
CA ILE A 89 -8.76 -17.14 38.76
C ILE A 89 -10.10 -16.62 38.24
N ALA A 90 -10.67 -17.26 37.22
CA ALA A 90 -11.94 -16.90 36.59
C ALA A 90 -13.11 -17.81 37.01
N LEU A 91 -12.92 -18.65 38.03
CA LEU A 91 -13.93 -19.59 38.52
C LEU A 91 -14.67 -19.02 39.74
N PRO A 92 -15.91 -19.47 40.01
CA PRO A 92 -16.74 -18.90 41.08
C PRO A 92 -16.14 -19.09 42.48
N GLU A 93 -16.25 -18.05 43.32
CA GLU A 93 -15.76 -18.07 44.71
C GLU A 93 -16.40 -19.17 45.55
N GLN A 94 -17.68 -19.49 45.32
CA GLN A 94 -18.40 -20.52 46.09
C GLN A 94 -17.82 -21.92 45.87
N LEU A 95 -17.05 -22.12 44.80
CA LEU A 95 -16.36 -23.37 44.47
C LEU A 95 -14.86 -23.29 44.77
N GLY A 96 -14.40 -22.23 45.44
CA GLY A 96 -13.00 -22.00 45.81
C GLY A 96 -12.18 -21.19 44.80
N GLY A 97 -12.81 -20.60 43.77
CA GLY A 97 -12.15 -19.73 42.79
C GLY A 97 -11.96 -18.29 43.28
N ALA A 98 -11.34 -17.44 42.46
CA ALA A 98 -11.10 -16.03 42.79
C ALA A 98 -12.16 -15.07 42.25
N GLY A 99 -13.05 -15.52 41.35
CA GLY A 99 -14.18 -14.73 40.87
C GLY A 99 -13.86 -13.46 40.07
N LEU A 100 -12.62 -13.28 39.59
CA LEU A 100 -12.18 -12.03 38.94
C LEU A 100 -12.79 -11.85 37.54
N GLY A 101 -12.35 -12.67 36.57
CA GLY A 101 -12.80 -12.53 35.18
C GLY A 101 -11.78 -13.05 34.17
N ILE A 102 -12.12 -12.99 32.88
CA ILE A 102 -11.22 -13.31 31.77
C ILE A 102 -10.21 -12.18 31.53
N SER A 103 -10.53 -10.93 31.87
CA SER A 103 -9.59 -9.81 31.79
C SER A 103 -8.37 -10.01 32.69
N GLU A 104 -8.58 -10.34 33.96
CA GLU A 104 -7.52 -10.62 34.93
C GLU A 104 -6.80 -11.93 34.60
N ALA A 105 -7.53 -12.94 34.12
CA ALA A 105 -6.92 -14.17 33.60
C ALA A 105 -6.01 -13.88 32.40
N THR A 106 -6.38 -12.98 31.50
CA THR A 106 -5.55 -12.58 30.35
C THR A 106 -4.26 -11.91 30.84
N MET A 107 -4.33 -11.07 31.88
CA MET A 107 -3.14 -10.47 32.51
C MET A 107 -2.25 -11.52 33.16
N MET A 108 -2.82 -12.52 33.84
CA MET A 108 -2.06 -13.66 34.38
C MET A 108 -1.31 -14.39 33.26
N MET A 109 -2.00 -14.77 32.19
CA MET A 109 -1.39 -15.51 31.08
C MET A 109 -0.31 -14.70 30.37
N GLN A 110 -0.56 -13.41 30.10
CA GLN A 110 0.45 -12.49 29.55
C GLN A 110 1.68 -12.39 30.45
N THR A 111 1.49 -12.28 31.75
CA THR A 111 2.61 -12.16 32.71
C THR A 111 3.45 -13.43 32.74
N ILE A 112 2.80 -14.61 32.66
CA ILE A 112 3.50 -15.89 32.57
C ILE A 112 4.36 -15.94 31.32
N THR A 113 3.80 -15.66 30.13
CA THR A 113 4.58 -15.74 28.90
C THR A 113 5.68 -14.69 28.85
N GLN A 114 5.42 -13.47 29.35
CA GLN A 114 6.39 -12.38 29.43
C GLN A 114 7.56 -12.66 30.38
N SER A 115 7.37 -13.51 31.40
CA SER A 115 8.45 -13.89 32.33
C SER A 115 9.60 -14.67 31.68
N GLY A 116 9.41 -15.13 30.45
CA GLY A 116 10.33 -16.00 29.72
C GLY A 116 9.95 -17.48 29.76
N ALA A 117 8.86 -17.81 30.45
CA ALA A 117 8.22 -19.12 30.35
C ALA A 117 7.73 -19.43 28.93
N GLY A 118 7.37 -18.40 28.16
CA GLY A 118 6.83 -18.53 26.81
C GLY A 118 5.49 -19.27 26.78
N MET A 119 5.13 -19.80 25.62
CA MET A 119 3.90 -20.57 25.43
C MET A 119 3.88 -21.85 26.27
N ALA A 120 5.04 -22.44 26.56
CA ALA A 120 5.12 -23.64 27.40
C ALA A 120 4.53 -23.39 28.80
N GLY A 121 4.85 -22.26 29.43
CA GLY A 121 4.30 -21.89 30.74
C GLY A 121 2.81 -21.66 30.70
N ALA A 122 2.31 -20.98 29.66
CA ALA A 122 0.88 -20.80 29.47
C ALA A 122 0.16 -22.14 29.28
N GLN A 123 0.64 -22.99 28.36
CA GLN A 123 0.04 -24.30 28.05
C GLN A 123 -0.08 -25.22 29.27
N ALA A 124 0.82 -25.09 30.24
CA ALA A 124 0.76 -25.88 31.47
C ALA A 124 -0.52 -25.67 32.28
N ILE A 125 -1.17 -24.50 32.16
CA ILE A 125 -2.37 -24.13 32.93
C ILE A 125 -3.57 -23.70 32.07
N HIS A 126 -3.36 -23.43 30.78
CA HIS A 126 -4.32 -22.75 29.90
C HIS A 126 -5.71 -23.43 29.93
N ALA A 127 -5.76 -24.75 29.76
CA ALA A 127 -7.01 -25.51 29.75
C ALA A 127 -7.76 -25.51 31.08
N ASN A 128 -7.08 -25.30 32.21
CA ASN A 128 -7.74 -25.19 33.51
C ASN A 128 -8.58 -23.91 33.62
N VAL A 129 -8.28 -22.89 32.80
CA VAL A 129 -8.97 -21.60 32.81
C VAL A 129 -10.10 -21.54 31.78
N TYR A 130 -9.83 -21.82 30.50
CA TYR A 130 -10.85 -21.63 29.45
C TYR A 130 -11.76 -22.85 29.26
N ALA A 131 -11.22 -24.07 29.32
CA ALA A 131 -12.00 -25.28 29.05
C ALA A 131 -13.00 -25.55 30.18
N THR A 132 -12.76 -24.99 31.37
CA THR A 132 -13.66 -25.04 32.51
C THR A 132 -14.77 -23.99 32.44
N GLN A 133 -14.69 -22.95 31.59
CA GLN A 133 -15.74 -21.92 31.49
C GLN A 133 -17.11 -22.49 31.07
N PRO A 134 -17.19 -23.38 30.05
CA PRO A 134 -18.46 -24.03 29.74
C PRO A 134 -19.00 -24.87 30.90
N LEU A 135 -18.13 -25.61 31.59
CA LEU A 135 -18.54 -26.41 32.75
C LEU A 135 -19.05 -25.51 33.88
N ALA A 136 -18.33 -24.43 34.20
CA ALA A 136 -18.70 -23.47 35.24
C ALA A 136 -20.06 -22.80 34.98
N LYS A 137 -20.43 -22.62 33.69
CA LYS A 137 -21.67 -21.96 33.30
C LYS A 137 -22.86 -22.90 33.13
N PHE A 138 -22.65 -24.10 32.58
CA PHE A 138 -23.73 -25.02 32.17
C PHE A 138 -23.69 -26.38 32.87
N GLY A 139 -22.68 -26.62 33.69
CA GLY A 139 -22.56 -27.83 34.49
C GLY A 139 -23.64 -27.92 35.55
N THR A 140 -24.07 -29.15 35.84
CA THR A 140 -24.95 -29.43 36.96
C THR A 140 -24.25 -29.14 38.29
N LYS A 141 -25.02 -28.83 39.34
CA LYS A 141 -24.49 -28.58 40.69
C LYS A 141 -23.53 -29.69 41.15
N LYS A 142 -23.88 -30.96 40.91
CA LYS A 142 -23.06 -32.11 41.27
C LYS A 142 -21.72 -32.14 40.51
N GLN A 143 -21.73 -31.89 39.19
CA GLN A 143 -20.51 -31.82 38.39
C GLN A 143 -19.58 -30.71 38.86
N LEU A 144 -20.15 -29.54 39.19
CA LEU A 144 -19.41 -28.37 39.67
C LEU A 144 -18.73 -28.63 41.02
N GLU A 145 -19.49 -29.10 42.01
CA GLU A 145 -19.00 -29.37 43.37
C GLU A 145 -17.93 -30.47 43.40
N GLU A 146 -18.02 -31.46 42.50
CA GLU A 146 -17.03 -32.54 42.43
C GLU A 146 -15.75 -32.14 41.69
N THR A 147 -15.88 -31.38 40.61
CA THR A 147 -14.81 -31.20 39.62
C THR A 147 -14.02 -29.93 39.82
N ILE A 148 -14.70 -28.80 40.02
CA ILE A 148 -14.06 -27.48 40.04
C ILE A 148 -13.04 -27.34 41.19
N PRO A 149 -13.36 -27.70 42.45
CA PRO A 149 -12.39 -27.56 43.55
C PRO A 149 -11.10 -28.36 43.35
N LYS A 150 -11.19 -29.53 42.72
CA LYS A 150 -10.04 -30.41 42.44
C LYS A 150 -9.18 -29.88 41.29
N ILE A 151 -9.75 -29.10 40.37
CA ILE A 151 -8.98 -28.39 39.34
C ILE A 151 -8.24 -27.21 39.96
N ILE A 152 -8.92 -26.44 40.82
CA ILE A 152 -8.37 -25.24 41.46
C ILE A 152 -7.15 -25.58 42.33
N ASN A 153 -7.27 -26.63 43.16
CA ASN A 153 -6.18 -27.07 44.02
C ASN A 153 -5.08 -27.87 43.28
N GLY A 154 -5.23 -28.08 41.96
CA GLY A 154 -4.28 -28.76 41.10
C GLY A 154 -4.24 -30.29 41.19
N THR A 155 -5.17 -30.92 41.94
CA THR A 155 -5.30 -32.39 41.99
C THR A 155 -5.64 -32.96 40.62
N TRP A 156 -6.51 -32.26 39.88
CA TRP A 156 -6.93 -32.62 38.53
C TRP A 156 -6.47 -31.56 37.53
N ARG A 157 -5.93 -32.02 36.39
CA ARG A 157 -5.73 -31.20 35.20
C ARG A 157 -6.81 -31.46 34.17
N THR A 158 -7.10 -30.45 33.36
CA THR A 158 -8.12 -30.53 32.32
C THR A 158 -7.47 -30.43 30.94
N CYS A 159 -8.04 -31.14 29.96
CA CYS A 159 -7.74 -30.92 28.55
C CYS A 159 -9.04 -30.74 27.74
N PHE A 160 -8.92 -30.22 26.51
CA PHE A 160 -10.06 -29.85 25.68
C PHE A 160 -10.10 -30.68 24.38
N GLY A 161 -11.08 -31.58 24.29
CA GLY A 161 -11.20 -32.57 23.21
C GLY A 161 -12.12 -32.12 22.08
N VAL A 162 -11.64 -31.29 21.16
CA VAL A 162 -12.45 -30.74 20.06
C VAL A 162 -11.97 -31.24 18.70
N THR A 163 -10.74 -30.89 18.35
CA THR A 163 -10.13 -31.10 17.03
C THR A 163 -9.96 -32.58 16.68
N GLU A 164 -10.22 -32.92 15.42
CA GLU A 164 -10.04 -34.28 14.86
C GLU A 164 -9.13 -34.22 13.62
N PRO A 165 -8.54 -35.36 13.18
CA PRO A 165 -7.59 -35.37 12.06
C PRO A 165 -8.12 -34.73 10.77
N ASN A 166 -9.43 -34.86 10.52
CA ASN A 166 -10.08 -34.33 9.33
C ASN A 166 -11.00 -33.14 9.62
N THR A 167 -11.12 -32.70 10.88
CA THR A 167 -12.03 -31.61 11.29
C THR A 167 -11.38 -30.70 12.34
N GLY A 168 -10.84 -29.58 11.88
CA GLY A 168 -10.32 -28.49 12.73
C GLY A 168 -11.22 -27.26 12.69
N LEU A 169 -10.99 -26.40 11.69
CA LEU A 169 -11.77 -25.19 11.45
C LEU A 169 -13.24 -25.47 11.07
N GLU A 170 -13.53 -26.65 10.50
CA GLU A 170 -14.89 -27.13 10.22
C GLU A 170 -15.46 -27.92 11.41
N THR A 171 -15.43 -27.33 12.62
CA THR A 171 -15.83 -28.01 13.87
C THR A 171 -17.23 -28.62 13.80
N LEU A 172 -18.16 -28.01 13.05
CA LEU A 172 -19.52 -28.50 12.87
C LEU A 172 -19.61 -29.86 12.16
N LYS A 173 -18.55 -30.31 11.49
CA LYS A 173 -18.49 -31.58 10.75
C LYS A 173 -17.77 -32.69 11.52
N LEU A 174 -17.46 -32.49 12.80
CA LEU A 174 -16.79 -33.52 13.61
C LEU A 174 -17.55 -34.85 13.57
N LYS A 175 -16.78 -35.94 13.63
CA LYS A 175 -17.20 -37.33 13.43
C LYS A 175 -17.17 -38.17 14.70
N THR A 176 -16.47 -37.76 15.75
CA THR A 176 -16.51 -38.49 17.03
C THR A 176 -17.94 -38.54 17.52
N THR A 177 -18.49 -39.74 17.71
CA THR A 177 -19.87 -39.95 18.15
C THR A 177 -19.93 -40.31 19.63
N ALA A 178 -21.05 -39.97 20.26
CA ALA A 178 -21.43 -40.45 21.58
C ALA A 178 -22.83 -41.06 21.48
N THR A 179 -22.92 -42.39 21.44
CA THR A 179 -24.20 -43.10 21.27
C THR A 179 -24.75 -43.50 22.62
N LYS A 180 -25.96 -43.03 22.95
CA LYS A 180 -26.63 -43.37 24.19
C LYS A 180 -27.07 -44.84 24.18
N ASN A 181 -26.86 -45.54 25.28
CA ASN A 181 -27.33 -46.92 25.43
C ASN A 181 -28.87 -46.98 25.61
N ALA A 182 -29.45 -48.18 25.49
CA ALA A 182 -30.91 -48.37 25.57
C ALA A 182 -31.51 -47.99 26.95
N SER A 183 -30.73 -48.11 28.03
CA SER A 183 -31.19 -47.72 29.37
C SER A 183 -31.07 -46.23 29.65
N GLY A 184 -30.30 -45.49 28.85
CA GLY A 184 -30.03 -44.07 29.02
C GLY A 184 -28.93 -43.74 30.04
N ASP A 185 -28.31 -44.74 30.67
CA ASP A 185 -27.36 -44.58 31.77
C ASP A 185 -25.93 -44.22 31.31
N PHE A 186 -25.56 -44.62 30.09
CA PHE A 186 -24.20 -44.46 29.55
C PHE A 186 -24.21 -44.05 28.08
N TYR A 187 -23.13 -43.39 27.65
CA TYR A 187 -22.80 -43.15 26.25
C TYR A 187 -21.58 -43.98 25.85
N SER A 188 -21.60 -44.55 24.65
CA SER A 188 -20.44 -45.17 24.00
C SER A 188 -19.78 -44.15 23.07
N VAL A 189 -18.56 -43.73 23.37
CA VAL A 189 -17.81 -42.77 22.55
C VAL A 189 -16.89 -43.50 21.58
N THR A 190 -17.00 -43.15 20.29
CA THR A 190 -16.14 -43.72 19.24
C THR A 190 -15.65 -42.60 18.32
N GLY A 191 -14.34 -42.53 18.10
CA GLY A 191 -13.72 -41.51 17.25
C GLY A 191 -12.26 -41.23 17.58
N GLN A 192 -11.75 -40.12 17.05
CA GLN A 192 -10.37 -39.70 17.27
C GLN A 192 -10.29 -38.19 17.43
N LYS A 193 -9.60 -37.75 18.48
CA LYS A 193 -9.17 -36.37 18.68
C LYS A 193 -7.66 -36.23 18.43
N ILE A 194 -7.23 -35.04 18.04
CA ILE A 194 -5.82 -34.73 17.74
C ILE A 194 -5.47 -33.33 18.24
N TRP A 195 -4.18 -33.10 18.51
CA TRP A 195 -3.65 -31.86 19.09
C TRP A 195 -4.17 -31.58 20.51
N ILE A 196 -4.48 -32.63 21.27
CA ILE A 196 -4.99 -32.50 22.63
C ILE A 196 -3.83 -32.25 23.60
N THR A 197 -3.68 -30.99 24.00
CA THR A 197 -2.66 -30.53 24.94
C THR A 197 -2.91 -31.10 26.34
N CYS A 198 -1.86 -31.48 27.05
CA CYS A 198 -1.89 -32.02 28.42
C CYS A 198 -2.62 -33.36 28.62
N ALA A 199 -3.04 -34.08 27.56
CA ALA A 199 -3.83 -35.31 27.72
C ALA A 199 -3.10 -36.42 28.51
N GLN A 200 -1.77 -36.46 28.47
CA GLN A 200 -0.99 -37.45 29.23
C GLN A 200 -1.06 -37.25 30.74
N VAL A 201 -1.38 -36.03 31.19
CA VAL A 201 -1.42 -35.65 32.61
C VAL A 201 -2.81 -35.19 33.06
N ALA A 202 -3.74 -34.98 32.14
CA ALA A 202 -5.11 -34.60 32.43
C ALA A 202 -5.88 -35.74 33.10
N SER A 203 -6.73 -35.38 34.05
CA SER A 203 -7.69 -36.27 34.71
C SER A 203 -9.08 -36.15 34.08
N LYS A 204 -9.44 -34.93 33.63
CA LYS A 204 -10.72 -34.63 33.00
C LYS A 204 -10.52 -34.13 31.58
N MET A 205 -11.40 -34.55 30.68
CA MET A 205 -11.51 -33.98 29.34
C MET A 205 -12.87 -33.33 29.15
N ILE A 206 -12.86 -32.09 28.67
CA ILE A 206 -14.06 -31.44 28.15
C ILE A 206 -14.16 -31.81 26.67
N LEU A 207 -14.99 -32.80 26.37
CA LEU A 207 -15.11 -33.46 25.07
C LEU A 207 -16.30 -32.93 24.29
N LEU A 208 -16.09 -32.57 23.02
CA LEU A 208 -17.17 -32.31 22.06
C LEU A 208 -17.35 -33.53 21.14
N ALA A 209 -18.55 -34.11 21.18
CA ALA A 209 -18.92 -35.28 20.38
C ALA A 209 -20.31 -35.13 19.77
N ARG A 210 -20.58 -35.88 18.70
CA ARG A 210 -21.84 -35.91 17.98
C ARG A 210 -22.79 -36.92 18.62
N THR A 211 -23.92 -36.43 19.12
CA THR A 211 -25.01 -37.26 19.69
C THR A 211 -26.13 -37.50 18.68
N THR A 212 -26.29 -36.60 17.71
CA THR A 212 -27.24 -36.77 16.60
C THR A 212 -26.55 -36.58 15.26
N PRO A 213 -26.74 -37.48 14.28
CA PRO A 213 -26.20 -37.36 12.93
C PRO A 213 -26.49 -35.98 12.32
N VAL A 214 -25.54 -35.45 11.52
CA VAL A 214 -25.67 -34.09 10.97
C VAL A 214 -26.83 -34.01 9.97
N GLU A 215 -27.17 -35.13 9.36
CA GLU A 215 -28.26 -35.33 8.41
C GLU A 215 -29.64 -35.30 9.08
N GLU A 216 -29.71 -35.56 10.39
CA GLU A 216 -30.95 -35.62 11.17
C GLU A 216 -31.29 -34.31 11.90
N VAL A 217 -30.41 -33.30 11.80
CA VAL A 217 -30.60 -32.01 12.46
C VAL A 217 -30.93 -30.89 11.47
N LYS A 218 -31.84 -29.99 11.86
CA LYS A 218 -32.27 -28.86 11.02
C LYS A 218 -31.16 -27.83 10.75
N ARG A 219 -30.20 -27.70 11.68
CA ARG A 219 -29.06 -26.78 11.58
C ARG A 219 -27.81 -27.56 11.96
N SER A 220 -26.73 -27.39 11.19
CA SER A 220 -25.44 -28.05 11.44
C SER A 220 -24.78 -27.65 12.77
N THR A 221 -25.24 -26.57 13.39
CA THR A 221 -24.86 -26.15 14.74
C THR A 221 -25.51 -27.01 15.84
N HIS A 222 -26.53 -27.80 15.53
CA HIS A 222 -27.16 -28.74 16.45
C HIS A 222 -26.56 -30.15 16.26
N GLY A 223 -26.89 -31.08 17.17
CA GLY A 223 -26.47 -32.49 17.08
C GLY A 223 -25.11 -32.77 17.71
N LEU A 224 -24.44 -31.74 18.23
CA LEU A 224 -23.22 -31.84 19.01
C LEU A 224 -23.53 -31.69 20.48
N SER A 225 -22.88 -32.47 21.33
CA SER A 225 -23.01 -32.41 22.79
C SER A 225 -21.64 -32.28 23.43
N MET A 226 -21.59 -31.59 24.56
CA MET A 226 -20.37 -31.42 25.34
C MET A 226 -20.41 -32.29 26.60
N PHE A 227 -19.30 -32.94 26.92
CA PHE A 227 -19.18 -33.85 28.04
C PHE A 227 -17.97 -33.49 28.89
N CYS A 228 -18.09 -33.63 30.20
CA CYS A 228 -16.97 -33.58 31.14
C CYS A 228 -16.64 -35.01 31.56
N ILE A 229 -15.73 -35.65 30.84
CA ILE A 229 -15.41 -37.08 30.99
C ILE A 229 -14.13 -37.28 31.82
N ASP A 230 -14.04 -38.44 32.45
CA ASP A 230 -12.79 -38.93 33.03
C ASP A 230 -11.86 -39.47 31.94
N LEU A 231 -10.57 -39.18 32.05
CA LEU A 231 -9.51 -39.82 31.26
C LEU A 231 -8.90 -40.96 32.07
N ASP A 232 -9.65 -42.05 32.17
CA ASP A 232 -9.19 -43.29 32.79
C ASP A 232 -8.38 -44.11 31.78
N ARG A 233 -7.06 -44.17 32.01
CA ARG A 233 -6.08 -44.85 31.14
C ARG A 233 -6.16 -46.38 31.24
N ASP A 234 -6.72 -46.89 32.32
CA ASP A 234 -6.87 -48.34 32.56
C ASP A 234 -8.19 -48.88 31.99
N LYS A 235 -9.12 -47.97 31.66
CA LYS A 235 -10.42 -48.32 31.09
C LYS A 235 -10.30 -48.69 29.60
N PRO A 236 -10.90 -49.82 29.15
CA PRO A 236 -10.82 -50.23 27.77
C PRO A 236 -11.49 -49.21 26.83
N GLY A 237 -10.97 -49.10 25.62
CA GLY A 237 -11.50 -48.20 24.59
C GLY A 237 -10.85 -46.80 24.58
N LEU A 238 -9.89 -46.50 25.45
CA LEU A 238 -9.10 -45.25 25.40
C LEU A 238 -7.64 -45.56 25.07
N HIS A 239 -7.11 -44.93 24.03
CA HIS A 239 -5.69 -44.99 23.69
C HIS A 239 -5.16 -43.59 23.37
N MET A 240 -3.95 -43.25 23.83
CA MET A 240 -3.36 -41.92 23.64
C MET A 240 -1.93 -42.01 23.13
N ARG A 241 -1.58 -41.17 22.16
CA ARG A 241 -0.25 -41.11 21.56
C ARG A 241 0.29 -39.67 21.57
N LYS A 242 1.49 -39.47 22.12
CA LYS A 242 2.19 -38.17 22.14
C LYS A 242 2.66 -37.79 20.72
N ILE A 243 2.47 -36.52 20.37
CA ILE A 243 2.94 -35.88 19.14
C ILE A 243 4.19 -35.05 19.45
N LYS A 244 5.27 -35.23 18.68
CA LYS A 244 6.45 -34.37 18.75
C LYS A 244 6.17 -33.02 18.07
N LYS A 245 6.50 -31.92 18.74
CA LYS A 245 6.17 -30.55 18.31
C LYS A 245 7.41 -29.70 18.06
N MET A 246 7.26 -28.66 17.24
CA MET A 246 8.29 -27.65 16.98
C MET A 246 8.58 -26.77 18.22
N GLY A 247 7.55 -26.24 18.87
CA GLY A 247 7.65 -25.38 20.06
C GLY A 247 6.73 -25.85 21.20
N GLY A 248 6.94 -25.35 22.40
CA GLY A 248 6.18 -25.74 23.59
C GLY A 248 6.39 -27.22 23.94
N ARG A 249 7.63 -27.71 23.83
CA ARG A 249 7.92 -29.15 23.93
C ARG A 249 7.82 -29.68 25.36
N ALA A 250 7.92 -28.79 26.35
CA ALA A 250 7.74 -29.10 27.76
C ALA A 250 6.36 -29.69 28.05
N VAL A 251 5.32 -29.20 27.38
CA VAL A 251 3.94 -29.69 27.55
C VAL A 251 3.61 -30.68 26.43
N ASP A 252 2.92 -31.77 26.70
CA ASP A 252 2.54 -32.78 25.69
C ASP A 252 1.39 -32.30 24.79
N ALA A 253 1.33 -32.82 23.56
CA ALA A 253 0.15 -32.76 22.69
C ALA A 253 -0.12 -34.15 22.13
N ASN A 254 -1.38 -34.53 21.94
CA ASN A 254 -1.73 -35.93 21.76
C ASN A 254 -2.78 -36.19 20.69
N GLU A 255 -2.68 -37.36 20.08
CA GLU A 255 -3.82 -38.05 19.50
C GLU A 255 -4.50 -38.87 20.58
N VAL A 256 -5.83 -38.80 20.65
CA VAL A 256 -6.66 -39.54 21.60
C VAL A 256 -7.68 -40.34 20.80
N PHE A 257 -7.65 -41.65 20.94
CA PHE A 257 -8.51 -42.60 20.24
C PHE A 257 -9.55 -43.14 21.21
N PHE A 258 -10.80 -43.10 20.78
CA PHE A 258 -11.95 -43.67 21.49
C PHE A 258 -12.50 -44.81 20.65
N ASP A 259 -12.56 -46.01 21.22
CA ASP A 259 -13.21 -47.19 20.65
C ASP A 259 -14.23 -47.71 21.66
N ASN A 260 -15.49 -47.36 21.44
CA ASN A 260 -16.61 -47.70 22.32
C ASN A 260 -16.36 -47.36 23.80
N TYR A 261 -15.66 -46.26 24.05
CA TYR A 261 -15.29 -45.80 25.37
C TYR A 261 -16.55 -45.40 26.15
N GLN A 262 -16.88 -46.16 27.19
CA GLN A 262 -18.10 -45.95 27.97
C GLN A 262 -17.95 -44.75 28.88
N ILE A 263 -18.86 -43.78 28.82
CA ILE A 263 -18.94 -42.65 29.74
C ILE A 263 -20.32 -42.58 30.40
N PRO A 264 -20.43 -42.24 31.69
CA PRO A 264 -21.74 -42.08 32.34
C PRO A 264 -22.57 -40.95 31.70
N ALA A 265 -23.88 -41.10 31.62
CA ALA A 265 -24.77 -40.08 31.03
C ALA A 265 -24.75 -38.75 31.79
N ASN A 266 -24.45 -38.78 33.09
CA ASN A 266 -24.30 -37.58 33.92
C ASN A 266 -23.03 -36.77 33.62
N THR A 267 -22.19 -37.19 32.65
CA THR A 267 -21.05 -36.40 32.16
C THR A 267 -21.47 -35.34 31.15
N LEU A 268 -22.69 -35.40 30.62
CA LEU A 268 -23.24 -34.39 29.72
C LEU A 268 -23.26 -33.01 30.41
N VAL A 269 -22.77 -31.98 29.72
CA VAL A 269 -22.72 -30.59 30.19
C VAL A 269 -23.81 -29.80 29.47
N GLY A 270 -24.76 -29.24 30.23
CA GLY A 270 -25.93 -28.58 29.68
C GLY A 270 -26.89 -29.56 29.01
N GLU A 271 -27.54 -29.12 27.93
CA GLU A 271 -28.52 -29.91 27.19
C GLU A 271 -27.87 -30.70 26.05
N GLU A 272 -28.42 -31.88 25.76
CA GLU A 272 -28.02 -32.71 24.62
C GLU A 272 -28.28 -31.94 23.30
N ASN A 273 -27.38 -32.07 22.34
CA ASN A 273 -27.40 -31.40 21.03
C ASN A 273 -27.12 -29.89 21.00
N GLU A 274 -26.85 -29.27 22.16
CA GLU A 274 -26.54 -27.84 22.31
C GLU A 274 -25.03 -27.53 22.45
N GLY A 275 -24.17 -28.54 22.31
CA GLY A 275 -22.73 -28.48 22.56
C GLY A 275 -21.99 -27.39 21.79
N PHE A 276 -22.40 -27.05 20.55
CA PHE A 276 -21.76 -25.96 19.80
C PHE A 276 -22.05 -24.57 20.39
N ARG A 277 -23.24 -24.34 20.95
CA ARG A 277 -23.54 -23.07 21.63
C ARG A 277 -22.75 -22.97 22.93
N ILE A 278 -22.67 -24.07 23.67
CA ILE A 278 -22.01 -24.16 24.96
C ILE A 278 -20.49 -23.97 24.81
N ILE A 279 -19.88 -24.56 23.77
CA ILE A 279 -18.42 -24.52 23.58
C ILE A 279 -17.87 -23.12 23.24
N LEU A 280 -18.68 -22.25 22.61
CA LEU A 280 -18.26 -20.88 22.27
C LEU A 280 -17.90 -20.05 23.51
N HIS A 281 -18.44 -20.37 24.69
CA HIS A 281 -18.01 -19.75 25.94
C HIS A 281 -16.54 -20.05 26.27
N GLY A 282 -16.09 -21.29 26.02
CA GLY A 282 -14.69 -21.69 26.18
C GLY A 282 -13.80 -21.12 25.07
N MET A 283 -14.23 -21.19 23.80
CA MET A 283 -13.40 -20.73 22.67
C MET A 283 -13.18 -19.21 22.66
N ASN A 284 -14.18 -18.40 23.03
CA ASN A 284 -14.01 -16.95 23.11
C ASN A 284 -13.07 -16.56 24.27
N ALA A 285 -13.16 -17.26 25.40
CA ALA A 285 -12.22 -17.09 26.51
C ALA A 285 -10.79 -17.48 26.09
N GLU A 286 -10.63 -18.65 25.45
CA GLU A 286 -9.34 -19.12 24.91
C GLU A 286 -8.68 -18.09 23.98
N ARG A 287 -9.45 -17.45 23.09
CA ARG A 287 -8.93 -16.40 22.20
C ARG A 287 -8.40 -15.18 22.96
N CYS A 288 -9.07 -14.74 24.03
CA CYS A 288 -8.58 -13.65 24.87
C CYS A 288 -7.29 -14.03 25.58
N LEU A 289 -7.26 -15.20 26.22
CA LEU A 289 -6.08 -15.70 26.93
C LEU A 289 -4.89 -15.82 25.98
N LEU A 290 -5.08 -16.49 24.83
CA LEU A 290 -4.03 -16.69 23.83
C LEU A 290 -3.53 -15.37 23.21
N ALA A 291 -4.38 -14.35 23.11
CA ALA A 291 -3.95 -13.00 22.71
C ALA A 291 -3.01 -12.39 23.75
N GLY A 292 -3.34 -12.50 25.04
CA GLY A 292 -2.47 -12.08 26.14
C GLY A 292 -1.15 -12.87 26.17
N GLU A 293 -1.22 -14.18 25.97
CA GLU A 293 -0.04 -15.06 25.87
C GLU A 293 0.90 -14.58 24.76
N ALA A 294 0.37 -14.36 23.55
CA ALA A 294 1.15 -13.88 22.41
C ALA A 294 1.80 -12.52 22.68
N LEU A 295 1.05 -11.57 23.27
CA LEU A 295 1.60 -10.28 23.68
C LEU A 295 2.79 -10.45 24.61
N GLY A 296 2.65 -11.25 25.67
CA GLY A 296 3.72 -11.45 26.64
C GLY A 296 4.97 -12.07 26.02
N LEU A 297 4.79 -13.04 25.11
CA LEU A 297 5.91 -13.63 24.35
C LEU A 297 6.60 -12.59 23.47
N GLY A 298 5.85 -11.75 22.78
CA GLY A 298 6.38 -10.66 21.95
C GLY A 298 7.18 -9.65 22.77
N TYR A 299 6.66 -9.23 23.94
CA TYR A 299 7.40 -8.35 24.85
C TYR A 299 8.67 -9.01 25.39
N ALA A 300 8.63 -10.30 25.76
CA ALA A 300 9.82 -11.03 26.20
C ALA A 300 10.89 -11.10 25.11
N ALA A 301 10.51 -11.37 23.87
CA ALA A 301 11.44 -11.41 22.74
C ALA A 301 12.04 -10.03 22.46
N LEU A 302 11.21 -8.98 22.45
CA LEU A 302 11.63 -7.61 22.20
C LEU A 302 12.56 -7.07 23.30
N GLU A 303 12.30 -7.41 24.57
CA GLU A 303 13.18 -7.07 25.69
C GLU A 303 14.56 -7.71 25.53
N ARG A 304 14.62 -9.00 25.15
CA ARG A 304 15.89 -9.70 24.89
C ARG A 304 16.65 -9.11 23.70
N ALA A 305 15.94 -8.79 22.62
CA ALA A 305 16.51 -8.13 21.46
C ALA A 305 17.10 -6.76 21.80
N THR A 306 16.35 -5.96 22.56
CA THR A 306 16.74 -4.61 22.97
C THR A 306 17.95 -4.65 23.89
N GLN A 307 17.96 -5.56 24.87
CA GLN A 307 19.11 -5.75 25.74
C GLN A 307 20.36 -6.15 24.96
N TYR A 308 20.25 -7.16 24.08
CA TYR A 308 21.36 -7.57 23.23
C TYR A 308 21.83 -6.45 22.31
N ALA A 309 20.92 -5.64 21.76
CA ALA A 309 21.26 -4.52 20.91
C ALA A 309 22.05 -3.41 21.63
N ASN A 310 21.76 -3.20 22.92
CA ASN A 310 22.48 -2.24 23.75
C ASN A 310 23.86 -2.76 24.17
N ASP A 311 23.99 -4.07 24.41
CA ASP A 311 25.23 -4.67 24.91
C ASP A 311 26.22 -5.03 23.79
N ARG A 312 25.71 -5.48 22.63
CA ARG A 312 26.54 -5.98 21.53
C ARG A 312 27.18 -4.83 20.76
N VAL A 313 28.51 -4.82 20.70
CA VAL A 313 29.29 -3.84 19.93
C VAL A 313 29.79 -4.44 18.62
N VAL A 314 29.47 -3.79 17.51
CA VAL A 314 30.01 -4.10 16.17
C VAL A 314 30.34 -2.77 15.50
N PHE A 315 31.45 -2.70 14.76
CA PHE A 315 31.94 -1.46 14.16
C PHE A 315 32.17 -0.33 15.17
N GLY A 316 32.61 -0.66 16.38
CA GLY A 316 33.02 0.30 17.42
C GLY A 316 31.90 0.93 18.25
N ARG A 317 30.63 0.56 18.05
CA ARG A 317 29.50 1.05 18.88
C ARG A 317 28.42 -0.03 19.11
N PRO A 318 27.54 0.14 20.11
CA PRO A 318 26.37 -0.73 20.28
C PRO A 318 25.50 -0.82 19.02
N ILE A 319 25.07 -2.03 18.65
CA ILE A 319 24.28 -2.23 17.43
C ILE A 319 22.90 -1.57 17.48
N GLY A 320 22.38 -1.29 18.68
CA GLY A 320 21.14 -0.55 18.89
C GLY A 320 21.20 0.91 18.41
N GLN A 321 22.40 1.47 18.16
CA GLN A 321 22.54 2.79 17.54
C GLN A 321 22.37 2.75 16.01
N ASN A 322 22.34 1.57 15.40
CA ASN A 322 22.13 1.43 13.97
C ASN A 322 20.63 1.46 13.66
N GLN A 323 20.20 2.37 12.76
CA GLN A 323 18.79 2.53 12.39
C GLN A 323 18.16 1.24 11.85
N GLY A 324 18.95 0.40 11.16
CA GLY A 324 18.53 -0.93 10.68
C GLY A 324 18.18 -1.94 11.79
N ILE A 325 18.53 -1.66 13.04
CA ILE A 325 18.13 -2.43 14.23
C ILE A 325 17.09 -1.66 15.04
N ALA A 326 17.34 -0.38 15.31
CA ALA A 326 16.46 0.45 16.15
C ALA A 326 15.04 0.60 15.59
N HIS A 327 14.90 0.90 14.28
CA HIS A 327 13.58 1.13 13.69
C HIS A 327 12.72 -0.14 13.62
N PRO A 328 13.25 -1.33 13.21
CA PRO A 328 12.46 -2.55 13.26
C PRO A 328 12.03 -2.97 14.67
N LEU A 329 12.86 -2.75 15.70
CA LEU A 329 12.47 -3.00 17.08
C LEU A 329 11.37 -2.03 17.55
N ALA A 330 11.44 -0.76 17.14
CA ALA A 330 10.39 0.22 17.40
C ALA A 330 9.07 -0.11 16.69
N ASP A 331 9.11 -0.58 15.44
CA ASP A 331 7.94 -1.07 14.71
C ASP A 331 7.27 -2.25 15.41
N ALA A 332 8.07 -3.24 15.85
CA ALA A 332 7.58 -4.38 16.62
C ALA A 332 6.92 -3.93 17.93
N TYR A 333 7.50 -2.96 18.64
CA TYR A 333 6.92 -2.37 19.85
C TYR A 333 5.54 -1.75 19.58
N MET A 334 5.43 -0.89 18.57
CA MET A 334 4.17 -0.21 18.24
C MET A 334 3.06 -1.21 17.88
N LYS A 335 3.40 -2.29 17.17
CA LYS A 335 2.46 -3.37 16.85
C LYS A 335 1.97 -4.11 18.10
N LEU A 336 2.86 -4.39 19.06
CA LEU A 336 2.49 -4.99 20.34
C LEU A 336 1.56 -4.07 21.15
N GLU A 337 1.85 -2.77 21.20
CA GLU A 337 1.01 -1.79 21.89
C GLU A 337 -0.38 -1.66 21.26
N ALA A 338 -0.49 -1.69 19.92
CA ALA A 338 -1.78 -1.71 19.24
C ALA A 338 -2.57 -3.00 19.54
N ALA A 339 -1.90 -4.15 19.51
CA ALA A 339 -2.52 -5.44 19.84
C ALA A 339 -2.92 -5.54 21.32
N LYS A 340 -2.20 -4.87 22.24
CA LYS A 340 -2.53 -4.75 23.66
C LYS A 340 -3.90 -4.11 23.85
N LEU A 341 -4.16 -2.99 23.17
CA LEU A 341 -5.46 -2.30 23.27
C LEU A 341 -6.61 -3.19 22.78
N ALA A 342 -6.43 -3.88 21.64
CA ALA A 342 -7.44 -4.80 21.11
C ALA A 342 -7.71 -5.99 22.07
N THR A 343 -6.66 -6.54 22.66
CA THR A 343 -6.71 -7.69 23.58
C THR A 343 -7.51 -7.39 24.83
N TYR A 344 -7.18 -6.30 25.52
CA TYR A 344 -7.88 -5.92 26.75
C TYR A 344 -9.24 -5.30 26.51
N HIS A 345 -9.50 -4.74 25.32
CA HIS A 345 -10.86 -4.43 24.90
C HIS A 345 -11.70 -5.72 24.80
N ALA A 346 -11.22 -6.73 24.06
CA ALA A 346 -11.96 -7.99 23.88
C ALA A 346 -12.22 -8.72 25.22
N ALA A 347 -11.22 -8.79 26.10
CA ALA A 347 -11.37 -9.44 27.40
C ALA A 347 -12.39 -8.71 28.30
N ARG A 348 -12.35 -7.37 28.36
CA ARG A 348 -13.35 -6.58 29.10
C ARG A 348 -14.74 -6.71 28.50
N SER A 349 -14.88 -6.73 27.18
CA SER A 349 -16.18 -6.97 26.52
C SER A 349 -16.72 -8.35 26.83
N TYR A 350 -15.86 -9.38 26.93
CA TYR A 350 -16.27 -10.72 27.34
C TYR A 350 -16.86 -10.72 28.74
N ASP A 351 -16.15 -10.14 29.72
CA ASP A 351 -16.61 -10.11 31.10
C ASP A 351 -17.87 -9.27 31.27
N ALA A 352 -17.93 -8.10 30.62
CA ALA A 352 -19.11 -7.24 30.63
C ALA A 352 -20.34 -7.94 30.03
N SER A 353 -20.19 -8.72 28.97
CA SER A 353 -21.31 -9.45 28.34
C SER A 353 -22.01 -10.47 29.24
N ARG A 354 -21.40 -10.82 30.38
CA ARG A 354 -22.02 -11.71 31.38
C ARG A 354 -23.12 -11.00 32.19
N THR A 355 -23.04 -9.67 32.31
CA THR A 355 -23.94 -8.85 33.14
C THR A 355 -24.73 -7.86 32.31
N ASP A 356 -24.13 -7.34 31.22
CA ASP A 356 -24.75 -6.40 30.31
C ASP A 356 -25.34 -7.11 29.08
N SER A 357 -26.67 -7.18 29.04
CA SER A 357 -27.41 -7.79 27.93
C SER A 357 -27.37 -6.98 26.63
N SER A 358 -26.92 -5.72 26.66
CA SER A 358 -26.76 -4.90 25.45
C SER A 358 -25.57 -5.36 24.59
N ILE A 359 -24.60 -6.06 25.20
CA ILE A 359 -23.44 -6.58 24.51
C ILE A 359 -23.79 -7.92 23.87
N ALA A 360 -24.05 -7.90 22.57
CA ALA A 360 -24.33 -9.12 21.82
C ALA A 360 -23.15 -10.11 21.86
N PHE A 361 -23.40 -11.37 22.20
CA PHE A 361 -22.35 -12.40 22.28
C PHE A 361 -21.56 -12.59 20.97
N HIS A 362 -22.19 -12.31 19.82
CA HIS A 362 -21.51 -12.30 18.52
C HIS A 362 -20.44 -11.20 18.42
N SER A 363 -20.69 -9.99 18.92
CA SER A 363 -19.71 -8.89 18.85
C SER A 363 -18.48 -9.17 19.71
N VAL A 364 -18.68 -9.82 20.87
CA VAL A 364 -17.59 -10.36 21.70
C VAL A 364 -16.75 -11.35 20.89
N GLY A 365 -17.38 -12.31 20.22
CA GLY A 365 -16.68 -13.28 19.37
C GLY A 365 -15.82 -12.62 18.27
N VAL A 366 -16.30 -11.54 17.66
CA VAL A 366 -15.51 -10.76 16.69
C VAL A 366 -14.31 -10.08 17.36
N ALA A 367 -14.53 -9.41 18.49
CA ALA A 367 -13.48 -8.73 19.23
C ALA A 367 -12.37 -9.70 19.68
N CYS A 368 -12.74 -10.86 20.25
CA CYS A 368 -11.81 -11.90 20.66
C CYS A 368 -10.97 -12.43 19.49
N ASN A 369 -11.60 -12.65 18.33
CA ASN A 369 -10.91 -13.15 17.13
C ASN A 369 -9.92 -12.11 16.58
N SER A 370 -10.35 -10.85 16.48
CA SER A 370 -9.50 -9.73 16.03
C SER A 370 -8.31 -9.52 16.97
N ALA A 371 -8.55 -9.53 18.28
CA ALA A 371 -7.50 -9.41 19.30
C ALA A 371 -6.43 -10.50 19.15
N LYS A 372 -6.85 -11.77 19.09
CA LYS A 372 -5.95 -12.91 18.94
C LYS A 372 -5.11 -12.78 17.68
N TYR A 373 -5.74 -12.45 16.54
CA TYR A 373 -5.03 -12.28 15.27
C TYR A 373 -3.94 -11.21 15.36
N LEU A 374 -4.31 -10.01 15.82
CA LEU A 374 -3.38 -8.89 15.93
C LEU A 374 -2.23 -9.19 16.88
N ALA A 375 -2.52 -9.80 18.03
CA ALA A 375 -1.51 -10.19 19.01
C ALA A 375 -0.55 -11.25 18.46
N ALA A 376 -1.04 -12.24 17.72
CA ALA A 376 -0.21 -13.28 17.13
C ALA A 376 0.74 -12.73 16.04
N GLU A 377 0.27 -11.86 15.16
CA GLU A 377 1.11 -11.22 14.12
C GLU A 377 2.14 -10.25 14.72
N ALA A 378 1.74 -9.49 15.74
CA ALA A 378 2.65 -8.60 16.47
C ALA A 378 3.75 -9.39 17.20
N ALA A 379 3.38 -10.48 17.89
CA ALA A 379 4.31 -11.35 18.58
C ALA A 379 5.30 -12.03 17.63
N PHE A 380 4.82 -12.52 16.48
CA PHE A 380 5.68 -13.11 15.45
C PHE A 380 6.69 -12.09 14.92
N THR A 381 6.23 -10.88 14.59
CA THR A 381 7.11 -9.79 14.16
C THR A 381 8.18 -9.52 15.22
N ALA A 382 7.80 -9.41 16.50
CA ALA A 382 8.75 -9.18 17.58
C ALA A 382 9.77 -10.33 17.75
N CYS A 383 9.32 -11.58 17.66
CA CYS A 383 10.21 -12.75 17.77
C CYS A 383 11.17 -12.87 16.58
N GLU A 384 10.69 -12.62 15.36
CA GLU A 384 11.52 -12.61 14.15
C GLU A 384 12.59 -11.50 14.24
N ARG A 385 12.19 -10.28 14.59
CA ARG A 385 13.13 -9.17 14.78
C ARG A 385 14.12 -9.44 15.90
N ALA A 386 13.72 -10.15 16.96
CA ALA A 386 14.62 -10.56 18.02
C ALA A 386 15.71 -11.52 17.52
N VAL A 387 15.33 -12.57 16.79
CA VAL A 387 16.28 -13.51 16.19
C VAL A 387 17.24 -12.79 15.24
N LEU A 388 16.72 -11.94 14.35
CA LEU A 388 17.55 -11.18 13.40
C LEU A 388 18.50 -10.20 14.10
N THR A 389 18.07 -9.56 15.19
CA THR A 389 18.91 -8.63 15.97
C THR A 389 20.08 -9.34 16.64
N LEU A 390 19.86 -10.59 17.11
CA LEU A 390 20.91 -11.40 17.71
C LEU A 390 21.86 -12.03 16.65
N GLY A 391 21.49 -11.99 15.37
CA GLY A 391 22.27 -12.57 14.28
C GLY A 391 22.45 -14.08 14.46
N GLY A 392 23.67 -14.59 14.28
CA GLY A 392 23.97 -16.02 14.48
C GLY A 392 23.63 -16.54 15.88
N MET A 393 23.70 -15.69 16.91
CA MET A 393 23.32 -16.06 18.29
C MET A 393 21.80 -16.23 18.43
N GLY A 394 21.00 -15.57 17.58
CA GLY A 394 19.56 -15.73 17.55
C GLY A 394 19.11 -17.12 17.08
N TYR A 395 20.00 -17.90 16.46
CA TYR A 395 19.76 -19.27 16.02
C TYR A 395 20.27 -20.33 17.02
N ALA A 396 21.05 -19.92 18.03
CA ALA A 396 21.63 -20.84 19.01
C ALA A 396 20.64 -21.12 20.15
N MET A 397 20.47 -22.40 20.50
CA MET A 397 19.53 -22.86 21.54
C MET A 397 19.89 -22.39 22.97
N GLU A 398 21.08 -21.81 23.15
CA GLU A 398 21.46 -21.17 24.43
C GLU A 398 20.77 -19.81 24.63
N TYR A 399 20.29 -19.17 23.55
CA TYR A 399 19.54 -17.92 23.59
C TYR A 399 18.03 -18.18 23.47
N ASP A 400 17.24 -17.52 24.32
CA ASP A 400 15.80 -17.78 24.42
C ASP A 400 14.98 -17.41 23.18
N VAL A 401 15.49 -16.49 22.35
CA VAL A 401 14.72 -15.93 21.21
C VAL A 401 14.38 -16.97 20.15
N GLU A 402 15.22 -18.01 19.98
CA GLU A 402 14.93 -19.10 19.05
C GLU A 402 13.69 -19.89 19.51
N ARG A 403 13.61 -20.17 20.82
CA ARG A 403 12.49 -20.87 21.45
C ARG A 403 11.22 -20.04 21.32
N TYR A 404 11.31 -18.73 21.56
CA TYR A 404 10.17 -17.82 21.39
C TYR A 404 9.68 -17.79 19.94
N LEU A 405 10.58 -17.78 18.95
CA LEU A 405 10.19 -17.85 17.54
C LEU A 405 9.48 -19.17 17.21
N ARG A 406 9.96 -20.32 17.70
CA ARG A 406 9.28 -21.62 17.52
C ARG A 406 7.89 -21.63 18.16
N GLU A 407 7.77 -21.05 19.35
CA GLU A 407 6.54 -21.02 20.13
C GLU A 407 5.49 -20.05 19.58
N CYS A 408 5.89 -18.89 19.01
CA CYS A 408 4.97 -17.87 18.51
C CYS A 408 4.13 -18.33 17.30
N LEU A 409 4.51 -19.42 16.63
CA LEU A 409 3.75 -19.98 15.51
C LEU A 409 2.42 -20.60 15.95
N VAL A 410 2.33 -21.14 17.17
CA VAL A 410 1.09 -21.77 17.66
C VAL A 410 -0.05 -20.74 17.76
N PRO A 411 0.14 -19.56 18.39
CA PRO A 411 -0.82 -18.46 18.34
C PRO A 411 -1.20 -17.98 16.94
N ARG A 412 -0.41 -18.24 15.88
CA ARG A 412 -0.84 -17.94 14.50
C ARG A 412 -1.80 -19.00 13.95
N ILE A 413 -1.62 -20.26 14.34
CA ILE A 413 -2.35 -21.40 13.77
C ILE A 413 -3.69 -21.67 14.49
N ALA A 414 -3.75 -21.58 15.82
CA ALA A 414 -4.91 -21.99 16.63
C ALA A 414 -5.42 -20.85 17.52
N PRO A 415 -6.72 -20.80 17.91
CA PRO A 415 -7.84 -21.62 17.45
C PRO A 415 -8.51 -21.10 16.16
N CYS A 416 -7.91 -20.13 15.46
CA CYS A 416 -8.41 -19.59 14.18
C CYS A 416 -7.24 -19.40 13.20
N ASP A 417 -7.46 -19.78 11.93
CA ASP A 417 -6.52 -19.64 10.82
C ASP A 417 -6.40 -18.18 10.37
N VAL A 418 -5.15 -17.72 10.20
CA VAL A 418 -4.76 -16.38 9.70
C VAL A 418 -5.45 -16.06 8.37
N ASN A 419 -5.76 -17.07 7.56
CA ASN A 419 -6.40 -16.92 6.24
C ASN A 419 -7.94 -16.83 6.28
N ARG A 420 -8.56 -16.90 7.47
CA ARG A 420 -10.02 -16.80 7.62
C ARG A 420 -10.42 -15.91 8.80
N PRO A 421 -10.27 -14.58 8.69
CA PRO A 421 -11.10 -13.66 9.46
C PRO A 421 -12.54 -13.67 8.87
N CYS A 422 -13.18 -14.84 8.89
CA CYS A 422 -14.51 -15.09 8.31
C CYS A 422 -15.59 -14.17 8.91
N THR A 423 -15.34 -13.63 10.11
CA THR A 423 -16.21 -12.64 10.75
C THR A 423 -16.21 -11.27 10.08
N LEU A 424 -15.09 -10.84 9.47
CA LEU A 424 -15.00 -9.58 8.73
C LEU A 424 -15.63 -9.73 7.34
N CYS A 425 -15.31 -10.81 6.62
CA CYS A 425 -15.92 -11.10 5.31
C CYS A 425 -17.44 -11.27 5.42
N ARG A 426 -17.94 -12.00 6.43
CA ARG A 426 -19.38 -12.17 6.67
C ARG A 426 -20.08 -10.86 7.09
N ARG A 427 -19.39 -9.96 7.80
CA ARG A 427 -19.90 -8.61 8.12
C ARG A 427 -19.90 -7.68 6.90
N ALA A 428 -18.96 -7.85 5.99
CA ALA A 428 -18.88 -7.14 4.71
C ALA A 428 -19.80 -7.74 3.62
N GLY A 429 -20.69 -8.68 3.98
CA GLY A 429 -21.56 -9.37 3.01
C GLY A 429 -20.83 -10.21 1.96
N ALA A 430 -19.51 -10.42 2.11
CA ALA A 430 -18.69 -11.13 1.16
C ALA A 430 -18.72 -12.64 1.43
N ASP A 431 -19.13 -13.42 0.44
CA ASP A 431 -19.01 -14.88 0.44
C ASP A 431 -17.52 -15.25 0.46
N CYS A 432 -17.02 -15.58 1.65
CA CYS A 432 -15.65 -16.01 1.85
C CYS A 432 -15.50 -17.47 1.38
N LEU A 433 -15.52 -17.67 0.05
CA LEU A 433 -15.16 -18.95 -0.54
C LEU A 433 -13.70 -19.22 -0.19
N PRO A 434 -13.36 -20.38 0.41
CA PRO A 434 -11.97 -20.76 0.55
C PRO A 434 -11.37 -20.76 -0.86
N ALA A 435 -10.33 -19.95 -1.07
CA ALA A 435 -9.51 -20.07 -2.26
C ALA A 435 -9.07 -21.53 -2.35
N THR A 436 -9.67 -22.29 -3.25
CA THR A 436 -9.26 -23.65 -3.57
C THR A 436 -7.94 -23.56 -4.33
N THR A 437 -6.85 -23.20 -3.63
CA THR A 437 -5.42 -23.43 -3.89
C THR A 437 -4.55 -22.41 -3.14
N SER A 438 -4.46 -22.49 -1.82
CA SER A 438 -3.29 -21.96 -1.08
C SER A 438 -2.25 -23.08 -0.94
N ARG A 439 -1.32 -23.18 -1.90
CA ARG A 439 -0.08 -23.96 -1.67
C ARG A 439 0.89 -23.08 -0.89
N TRP A 440 0.81 -23.15 0.44
CA TRP A 440 2.00 -22.97 1.26
C TRP A 440 3.00 -24.08 0.87
N ARG A 441 4.10 -23.69 0.21
CA ARG A 441 5.21 -24.62 -0.06
C ARG A 441 5.98 -24.82 1.25
N VAL A 442 5.63 -25.87 1.99
CA VAL A 442 6.52 -26.49 2.97
C VAL A 442 7.70 -27.07 2.18
N TYR A 443 8.92 -26.67 2.54
CA TYR A 443 10.16 -27.33 2.11
C TYR A 443 10.02 -28.85 2.38
N ARG A 444 9.85 -29.65 1.32
CA ARG A 444 9.98 -31.11 1.41
C ARG A 444 11.29 -31.50 0.77
N HIS A 445 12.20 -32.03 1.60
CA HIS A 445 13.28 -32.86 1.12
C HIS A 445 12.73 -34.01 0.26
N SER A 446 13.42 -34.21 -0.85
CA SER A 446 13.32 -35.33 -1.77
C SER A 446 13.29 -36.68 -1.06
N GLN A 447 12.25 -37.49 -1.28
CA GLN A 447 12.39 -38.93 -1.30
C GLN A 447 11.67 -39.50 -2.52
N HIS A 448 12.42 -40.28 -3.29
CA HIS A 448 12.03 -40.98 -4.50
C HIS A 448 10.90 -41.99 -4.25
N SER A 449 9.93 -42.05 -5.18
CA SER A 449 9.57 -43.26 -5.96
C SER A 449 8.14 -43.15 -6.52
N ALA A 450 7.98 -43.66 -7.73
CA ALA A 450 6.80 -43.56 -8.60
C ALA A 450 5.69 -44.56 -8.22
N ILE A 451 4.44 -44.26 -8.63
CA ILE A 451 3.62 -45.07 -9.57
C ILE A 451 2.18 -44.49 -9.70
N GLN A 452 1.72 -44.53 -10.95
CA GLN A 452 0.56 -44.01 -11.68
C GLN A 452 -0.83 -44.65 -11.37
N ARG A 453 -1.95 -43.88 -11.55
CA ARG A 453 -3.14 -44.06 -12.46
C ARG A 453 -4.55 -43.63 -11.92
N PRO A 454 -5.55 -43.32 -12.81
CA PRO A 454 -6.56 -42.26 -12.61
C PRO A 454 -8.05 -42.70 -12.63
N SER A 455 -9.00 -41.78 -12.33
CA SER A 455 -10.05 -41.30 -13.28
C SER A 455 -11.37 -40.76 -12.67
N LYS A 456 -12.00 -39.83 -13.43
CA LYS A 456 -13.45 -39.53 -13.63
C LYS A 456 -14.24 -38.52 -12.74
N ARG A 457 -14.47 -37.36 -13.38
CA ARG A 457 -15.56 -36.32 -13.36
C ARG A 457 -17.01 -36.86 -13.53
N PRO A 458 -18.13 -36.07 -13.69
CA PRO A 458 -18.50 -34.64 -13.37
C PRO A 458 -20.00 -34.39 -12.94
N ARG A 459 -20.44 -33.10 -12.93
CA ARG A 459 -21.79 -32.47 -13.19
C ARG A 459 -22.68 -32.10 -11.98
N ARG A 460 -23.52 -31.04 -11.93
CA ARG A 460 -23.78 -29.76 -12.67
C ARG A 460 -25.00 -29.04 -11.98
N ALA A 461 -25.07 -27.70 -12.00
CA ALA A 461 -26.24 -26.79 -12.03
C ALA A 461 -27.22 -26.57 -10.82
N LEU A 462 -27.27 -25.31 -10.29
CA LEU A 462 -28.29 -24.22 -10.44
C LEU A 462 -29.82 -24.59 -10.51
N PRO A 463 -30.81 -23.65 -10.32
CA PRO A 463 -30.82 -22.23 -9.85
C PRO A 463 -32.09 -21.74 -9.05
N ASP A 464 -32.18 -20.41 -8.83
CA ASP A 464 -33.36 -19.48 -8.76
C ASP A 464 -34.36 -19.51 -7.56
N ALA A 465 -35.08 -18.45 -7.14
CA ALA A 465 -35.07 -16.97 -7.28
C ALA A 465 -36.21 -16.36 -6.40
N SER A 466 -36.14 -15.04 -6.15
CA SER A 466 -37.24 -14.07 -5.82
C SER A 466 -37.85 -13.93 -4.40
N GLY A 467 -38.02 -12.67 -3.93
CA GLY A 467 -39.17 -12.26 -3.08
C GLY A 467 -39.00 -11.32 -1.86
N ASN A 468 -38.76 -10.00 -2.01
CA ASN A 468 -39.07 -8.90 -1.05
C ASN A 468 -40.60 -8.66 -1.00
N SER A 469 -41.27 -8.00 -0.03
CA SER A 469 -41.04 -6.74 0.72
C SER A 469 -42.03 -6.67 1.93
N SER A 470 -41.63 -6.13 3.10
CA SER A 470 -42.07 -4.87 3.77
C SER A 470 -43.53 -4.84 4.31
N GLU A 471 -43.94 -4.26 5.46
CA GLU A 471 -43.65 -2.95 6.09
C GLU A 471 -44.25 -2.81 7.54
N GLN A 472 -43.71 -1.84 8.31
CA GLN A 472 -44.36 -0.88 9.26
C GLN A 472 -45.06 -1.35 10.58
N ALA A 473 -45.24 -0.55 11.66
CA ALA A 473 -45.17 0.91 11.89
C ALA A 473 -45.11 1.33 13.40
N GLN A 474 -44.60 2.57 13.63
CA GLN A 474 -45.05 3.71 14.48
C GLN A 474 -45.36 3.62 15.99
N VAL A 475 -45.08 4.69 16.78
CA VAL A 475 -45.92 5.91 17.04
C VAL A 475 -45.18 6.92 17.98
N CYS A 476 -45.55 8.22 17.88
CA CYS A 476 -45.12 9.36 18.72
C CYS A 476 -46.23 9.91 19.67
N HIS A 477 -45.80 10.63 20.72
CA HIS A 477 -46.26 11.96 21.24
C HIS A 477 -46.85 12.19 22.66
N THR A 478 -46.43 13.35 23.21
CA THR A 478 -46.90 14.21 24.34
C THR A 478 -46.57 13.74 25.77
N GLY A 479 -46.14 14.54 26.77
CA GLY A 479 -45.86 15.98 26.96
C GLY A 479 -46.17 16.37 28.43
N LYS A 480 -45.30 17.12 29.15
CA LYS A 480 -45.64 18.09 30.25
C LYS A 480 -44.42 18.67 31.00
N ASP A 481 -44.42 19.99 31.14
CA ASP A 481 -43.63 20.89 32.03
C ASP A 481 -44.32 21.05 33.42
N PRO A 482 -43.72 21.64 34.51
CA PRO A 482 -42.94 22.91 34.53
C PRO A 482 -41.75 23.06 35.53
N ALA A 483 -41.01 24.18 35.35
CA ALA A 483 -39.90 24.78 36.14
C ALA A 483 -40.38 25.51 37.45
N PRO A 484 -39.58 26.25 38.29
CA PRO A 484 -38.27 26.93 38.05
C PRO A 484 -37.25 27.06 39.25
N ASN A 485 -36.19 27.87 39.02
CA ASN A 485 -35.17 28.50 39.92
C ASN A 485 -33.86 27.71 40.15
N GLU A 486 -32.62 28.25 40.12
CA GLU A 486 -32.03 29.59 39.92
C GLU A 486 -30.50 29.41 39.66
N LEU A 487 -29.98 29.93 38.54
CA LEU A 487 -28.82 30.84 38.40
C LEU A 487 -27.70 30.84 39.47
N ALA A 488 -26.46 30.46 39.09
CA ALA A 488 -25.31 31.37 38.85
C ALA A 488 -23.92 30.67 38.89
N ASP A 489 -23.18 30.84 37.79
CA ASP A 489 -21.71 30.97 37.59
C ASP A 489 -20.67 30.08 38.30
N ALA A 490 -19.89 29.35 37.47
CA ALA A 490 -18.42 29.44 37.43
C ALA A 490 -17.86 28.74 36.16
N GLY A 491 -17.32 29.54 35.23
CA GLY A 491 -16.65 29.09 34.02
C GLY A 491 -15.11 29.09 34.12
N SER A 492 -14.51 28.39 33.15
CA SER A 492 -13.09 28.37 32.72
C SER A 492 -12.13 27.35 33.39
N SER A 493 -11.87 26.24 32.70
CA SER A 493 -10.55 25.55 32.74
C SER A 493 -10.27 24.59 31.57
N THR A 494 -11.25 24.32 30.70
CA THR A 494 -11.14 23.29 29.64
C THR A 494 -10.51 23.76 28.32
N ASP A 495 -10.52 25.07 28.03
CA ASP A 495 -10.11 25.60 26.71
C ASP A 495 -8.58 25.75 26.54
N ALA A 496 -7.83 25.78 27.65
CA ALA A 496 -6.36 25.93 27.63
C ALA A 496 -5.60 24.60 27.39
N ARG A 497 -6.22 23.45 27.68
CA ARG A 497 -5.60 22.12 27.51
C ARG A 497 -5.71 21.58 26.07
N LEU A 498 -6.81 21.87 25.38
CA LEU A 498 -7.03 21.49 23.97
C LEU A 498 -6.12 22.27 23.01
N LYS A 499 -5.89 23.57 23.26
CA LYS A 499 -4.97 24.39 22.46
C LYS A 499 -3.51 23.94 22.56
N LYS A 500 -3.09 23.38 23.71
CA LYS A 500 -1.72 22.89 23.94
C LYS A 500 -1.47 21.49 23.35
N ALA A 501 -2.49 20.64 23.32
CA ALA A 501 -2.44 19.31 22.72
C ALA A 501 -2.40 19.37 21.17
N ASN A 502 -3.15 20.28 20.55
CA ASN A 502 -3.08 20.48 19.10
C ASN A 502 -1.71 21.02 18.67
N HIS A 503 -1.14 22.01 19.37
CA HIS A 503 0.15 22.60 18.98
C HIS A 503 1.34 21.61 19.01
N GLN A 504 1.27 20.52 19.80
CA GLN A 504 2.33 19.51 19.91
C GLN A 504 2.31 18.45 18.79
N ILE A 505 1.18 18.25 18.12
CA ILE A 505 1.04 17.29 17.00
C ILE A 505 1.78 17.82 15.74
N TRP A 506 1.84 19.15 15.57
CA TRP A 506 2.26 19.81 14.32
C TRP A 506 3.73 20.19 14.20
N ASN A 507 4.53 20.02 15.25
CA ASN A 507 5.99 20.16 15.14
C ASN A 507 6.69 18.84 14.75
N SER A 508 5.93 17.76 14.54
CA SER A 508 6.50 16.50 14.05
C SER A 508 6.48 16.48 12.53
N SER A 509 7.67 16.41 11.91
CA SER A 509 7.92 16.25 10.47
C SER A 509 7.48 14.87 9.92
N SER A 510 6.63 14.14 10.65
CA SER A 510 6.31 12.75 10.35
C SER A 510 5.14 12.62 9.38
N THR A 511 5.41 12.09 8.19
CA THR A 511 4.44 11.60 7.20
C THR A 511 3.29 10.78 7.80
N LEU A 512 3.56 10.04 8.89
CA LEU A 512 2.57 9.20 9.57
C LEU A 512 1.47 10.02 10.30
N ALA A 513 1.80 11.21 10.79
CA ALA A 513 0.85 12.10 11.46
C ALA A 513 -0.17 12.70 10.48
N LEU A 514 0.27 13.07 9.28
CA LEU A 514 -0.59 13.55 8.19
C LEU A 514 -1.53 12.46 7.68
N VAL A 515 -1.02 11.24 7.50
CA VAL A 515 -1.83 10.08 7.07
C VAL A 515 -2.88 9.72 8.14
N ASN A 516 -2.51 9.67 9.42
CA ASN A 516 -3.44 9.40 10.51
C ASN A 516 -4.53 10.47 10.65
N GLY A 517 -4.19 11.76 10.46
CA GLY A 517 -5.16 12.85 10.46
C GLY A 517 -6.18 12.75 9.32
N ALA A 518 -5.74 12.40 8.10
CA ALA A 518 -6.62 12.20 6.95
C ALA A 518 -7.55 10.98 7.12
N PHE A 519 -7.07 9.89 7.73
CA PHE A 519 -7.90 8.72 8.05
C PHE A 519 -8.98 9.01 9.09
N GLN A 520 -8.69 9.84 10.09
CA GLN A 520 -9.69 10.23 11.10
C GLN A 520 -10.79 11.12 10.50
N LEU A 521 -10.44 12.01 9.56
CA LEU A 521 -11.38 12.90 8.88
C LEU A 521 -12.34 12.18 7.92
N HIS A 522 -11.84 11.16 7.19
CA HIS A 522 -12.66 10.31 6.32
C HIS A 522 -13.81 9.61 7.05
N ASN A 523 -13.56 9.18 8.29
CA ASN A 523 -14.56 8.50 9.14
C ASN A 523 -15.60 9.47 9.74
N VAL A 524 -15.33 10.79 9.69
CA VAL A 524 -16.22 11.82 10.23
C VAL A 524 -17.11 12.43 9.13
N ALA A 525 -16.62 12.54 7.90
CA ALA A 525 -17.34 13.13 6.76
C ALA A 525 -18.20 12.15 5.95
N THR A 526 -18.18 10.85 6.28
CA THR A 526 -19.03 9.84 5.63
C THR A 526 -20.46 9.90 6.19
N PRO A 527 -21.51 10.07 5.35
CA PRO A 527 -22.89 9.99 5.83
C PRO A 527 -23.14 8.64 6.50
N ARG A 528 -23.75 8.66 7.68
CA ARG A 528 -24.20 7.46 8.39
C ARG A 528 -25.50 6.95 7.79
N ASP A 529 -25.45 6.48 6.54
CA ASP A 529 -26.46 5.59 5.97
C ASP A 529 -25.78 4.52 5.10
N PRO A 530 -26.30 3.28 5.08
CA PRO A 530 -25.53 2.09 4.72
C PRO A 530 -25.52 1.86 3.19
N ILE A 531 -24.92 2.76 2.41
CA ILE A 531 -24.81 2.59 0.94
C ILE A 531 -23.46 3.11 0.40
N MET A 532 -22.33 2.71 0.99
CA MET A 532 -21.01 2.86 0.34
C MET A 532 -20.05 1.76 0.80
N ASP A 533 -20.26 0.52 0.34
CA ASP A 533 -19.17 -0.43 0.15
C ASP A 533 -18.88 -0.49 -1.35
N ALA A 534 -17.68 -0.07 -1.72
CA ALA A 534 -17.17 -0.21 -3.07
C ALA A 534 -16.63 -1.64 -3.26
N ILE A 535 -17.44 -2.54 -3.84
CA ILE A 535 -16.99 -3.65 -4.68
C ILE A 535 -17.94 -3.75 -5.90
N PRO A 536 -17.46 -3.98 -7.14
CA PRO A 536 -18.27 -3.98 -8.36
C PRO A 536 -18.99 -5.32 -8.59
N GLY A 537 -20.21 -5.24 -9.15
CA GLY A 537 -20.86 -6.35 -9.85
C GLY A 537 -21.88 -7.17 -9.05
N GLY A 538 -23.11 -6.67 -8.93
CA GLY A 538 -24.30 -7.45 -8.59
C GLY A 538 -25.47 -6.93 -9.42
N ALA A 539 -25.93 -7.74 -10.37
CA ALA A 539 -27.00 -7.37 -11.30
C ALA A 539 -28.34 -7.12 -10.57
N MET A 540 -29.03 -6.07 -11.00
CA MET A 540 -30.44 -5.78 -10.72
C MET A 540 -31.33 -6.93 -11.23
N GLN A 541 -32.15 -7.52 -10.37
CA GLN A 541 -33.43 -8.12 -10.78
C GLN A 541 -34.55 -7.78 -9.78
N ASP A 542 -35.51 -7.02 -10.33
CA ASP A 542 -36.91 -6.75 -10.00
C ASP A 542 -37.53 -7.41 -8.77
N ILE A 543 -38.16 -6.58 -7.91
CA ILE A 543 -39.41 -6.94 -7.21
C ILE A 543 -40.30 -5.69 -7.06
N VAL A 544 -41.42 -5.69 -7.81
CA VAL A 544 -42.60 -4.84 -7.64
C VAL A 544 -43.74 -5.73 -7.14
N ARG A 545 -44.59 -5.15 -6.26
CA ARG A 545 -45.86 -5.64 -5.65
C ARG A 545 -45.65 -6.30 -4.28
N GLU A 546 -46.43 -5.97 -3.24
CA GLU A 546 -47.85 -5.60 -3.21
C GLU A 546 -48.23 -4.94 -1.86
N ASN A 547 -49.34 -4.19 -1.88
CA ASN A 547 -50.22 -3.82 -0.75
C ASN A 547 -49.96 -2.52 0.05
N SER A 548 -50.56 -1.45 -0.51
CA SER A 548 -51.34 -0.45 0.22
C SER A 548 -52.45 -1.09 1.08
N GLU A 549 -52.81 -0.49 2.22
CA GLU A 549 -54.19 -0.05 2.54
C GLU A 549 -54.32 0.61 3.96
N ILE A 550 -54.75 1.89 3.94
CA ILE A 550 -55.85 2.49 4.73
C ILE A 550 -55.75 2.53 6.28
N ARG A 551 -55.61 3.75 6.87
CA ARG A 551 -56.67 4.55 7.55
C ARG A 551 -56.11 5.79 8.27
N HIS A 552 -56.56 6.96 7.82
CA HIS A 552 -56.72 8.18 8.63
C HIS A 552 -58.21 8.28 9.02
N GLU A 553 -58.49 8.70 10.26
CA GLU A 553 -59.71 9.42 10.67
C GLU A 553 -59.30 10.90 10.85
N GLU A 554 -59.83 11.84 10.06
CA GLU A 554 -60.99 12.71 10.34
C GLU A 554 -60.76 13.67 11.54
N ALA A 555 -61.00 14.98 11.48
CA ALA A 555 -61.97 15.76 10.70
C ALA A 555 -61.59 17.27 10.63
N GLY A 556 -62.18 18.00 9.66
CA GLY A 556 -62.39 19.46 9.81
C GLY A 556 -62.31 20.34 8.56
N GLU A 557 -63.20 20.12 7.58
CA GLU A 557 -63.58 21.09 6.51
C GLU A 557 -64.60 22.15 7.04
N PRO A 558 -65.07 23.21 6.31
CA PRO A 558 -65.09 23.39 4.84
C PRO A 558 -64.79 24.80 4.27
N GLY A 559 -64.57 24.90 2.95
CA GLY A 559 -64.62 26.18 2.22
C GLY A 559 -64.21 26.18 0.74
N ALA A 560 -65.12 25.72 -0.14
CA ALA A 560 -65.34 26.09 -1.57
C ALA A 560 -64.25 25.88 -2.68
N ARG A 561 -64.62 25.09 -3.71
CA ARG A 561 -63.98 24.90 -5.07
C ARG A 561 -64.77 25.71 -6.14
N PRO A 562 -64.43 25.80 -7.48
CA PRO A 562 -63.52 25.00 -8.37
C PRO A 562 -62.77 25.85 -9.46
N PRO A 563 -62.27 25.37 -10.64
CA PRO A 563 -61.75 24.06 -11.11
C PRO A 563 -60.31 24.10 -11.72
N CYS A 564 -59.83 22.89 -12.07
CA CYS A 564 -58.61 22.46 -12.77
C CYS A 564 -57.88 23.40 -13.77
N GLY A 565 -56.55 23.35 -13.68
CA GLY A 565 -55.60 23.60 -14.78
C GLY A 565 -54.28 22.88 -14.51
N THR A 566 -53.94 21.91 -15.34
CA THR A 566 -52.75 21.04 -15.30
C THR A 566 -51.43 21.82 -15.34
N GLY A 567 -50.51 21.53 -14.41
CA GLY A 567 -49.15 22.09 -14.43
C GLY A 567 -48.25 21.49 -13.34
N THR A 568 -47.55 20.41 -13.67
CA THR A 568 -46.48 19.82 -12.86
C THR A 568 -45.30 20.78 -12.74
N ARG A 569 -45.21 21.55 -11.64
CA ARG A 569 -43.99 22.26 -11.26
C ARG A 569 -43.04 21.30 -10.52
N ARG A 570 -41.97 20.89 -11.22
CA ARG A 570 -40.72 20.38 -10.62
C ARG A 570 -40.23 21.37 -9.56
N ARG A 571 -40.06 20.92 -8.32
CA ARG A 571 -39.22 21.61 -7.34
C ARG A 571 -37.77 21.47 -7.78
N THR A 572 -37.18 22.59 -8.11
CA THR A 572 -35.73 22.82 -8.28
C THR A 572 -35.01 22.44 -6.99
N LEU A 573 -34.06 21.51 -7.09
CA LEU A 573 -33.07 21.26 -6.04
C LEU A 573 -32.15 22.48 -5.99
N HIS A 574 -32.25 23.26 -4.92
CA HIS A 574 -31.18 24.16 -4.49
C HIS A 574 -30.02 23.33 -3.93
N PRO A 575 -28.76 23.76 -4.12
CA PRO A 575 -27.60 23.10 -3.53
C PRO A 575 -27.69 23.16 -1.99
N LEU A 576 -27.43 22.01 -1.35
CA LEU A 576 -27.36 21.88 0.10
C LEU A 576 -26.27 22.81 0.63
N SER A 577 -26.69 23.86 1.34
CA SER A 577 -25.83 24.74 2.10
C SER A 577 -25.42 24.10 3.43
N SER A 578 -24.15 24.32 3.78
CA SER A 578 -23.52 24.30 5.11
C SER A 578 -23.56 23.01 5.95
N LEU A 579 -22.47 22.24 5.84
CA LEU A 579 -21.79 21.64 7.01
C LEU A 579 -20.35 22.18 7.04
N ALA A 580 -20.19 23.50 7.15
CA ALA A 580 -18.89 24.14 7.27
C ALA A 580 -18.58 24.38 8.76
N TYR A 581 -17.85 23.46 9.39
CA TYR A 581 -17.02 23.80 10.54
C TYR A 581 -15.65 24.22 10.01
N SER A 582 -15.56 25.41 9.41
CA SER A 582 -14.25 26.03 9.19
C SER A 582 -13.72 26.48 10.55
N SER A 583 -12.48 26.12 10.90
CA SER A 583 -11.85 26.70 12.09
C SER A 583 -11.65 28.20 11.81
N PRO A 584 -12.24 29.13 12.59
CA PRO A 584 -11.98 30.57 12.45
C PRO A 584 -10.49 30.95 12.44
N PRO A 585 -9.56 30.24 13.14
CA PRO A 585 -8.14 30.59 13.09
C PRO A 585 -7.46 30.31 11.74
N ALA A 586 -7.73 29.18 11.06
CA ALA A 586 -7.05 28.86 9.80
C ALA A 586 -7.42 29.84 8.67
N LEU A 587 -8.71 30.23 8.59
CA LEU A 587 -9.17 31.23 7.63
C LEU A 587 -8.51 32.60 7.86
N THR A 588 -8.37 32.99 9.13
CA THR A 588 -7.73 34.27 9.52
C THR A 588 -6.24 34.27 9.16
N GLU A 589 -5.54 33.16 9.46
CA GLU A 589 -4.12 33.01 9.15
C GLU A 589 -3.86 33.07 7.64
N LEU A 590 -4.62 32.31 6.84
CA LEU A 590 -4.46 32.30 5.38
C LEU A 590 -4.82 33.66 4.75
N ARG A 591 -5.86 34.34 5.23
CA ARG A 591 -6.20 35.70 4.75
C ARG A 591 -5.09 36.72 5.03
N SER A 592 -4.36 36.58 6.14
CA SER A 592 -3.25 37.48 6.47
C SER A 592 -2.08 37.41 5.48
N LEU A 593 -2.07 36.41 4.59
CA LEU A 593 -1.03 36.18 3.59
C LEU A 593 -1.38 36.74 2.20
N LEU A 594 -2.56 37.35 2.03
CA LEU A 594 -2.96 37.95 0.76
C LEU A 594 -2.05 39.15 0.43
N PRO A 595 -1.31 39.11 -0.70
CA PRO A 595 -0.50 40.25 -1.13
C PRO A 595 -1.40 41.39 -1.63
N PRO A 596 -0.87 42.61 -1.83
CA PRO A 596 -1.61 43.71 -2.45
C PRO A 596 -2.23 43.30 -3.78
N TYR A 597 -3.44 43.78 -4.08
CA TYR A 597 -4.22 43.35 -5.26
C TYR A 597 -3.41 43.39 -6.58
N LYS A 598 -2.61 44.45 -6.80
CA LYS A 598 -1.78 44.59 -8.01
C LYS A 598 -0.62 43.59 -8.07
N ALA A 599 -0.08 43.19 -6.92
CA ALA A 599 0.92 42.13 -6.85
C ALA A 599 0.28 40.75 -7.06
N ALA A 600 -0.92 40.53 -6.52
CA ALA A 600 -1.71 39.31 -6.76
C ALA A 600 -2.02 39.11 -8.25
N ASP A 601 -2.50 40.16 -8.93
CA ASP A 601 -2.81 40.16 -10.37
C ASP A 601 -1.61 39.69 -11.21
N LEU A 602 -0.43 40.27 -10.95
CA LEU A 602 0.83 39.90 -11.61
C LEU A 602 1.25 38.45 -11.33
N LEU A 603 1.07 37.97 -10.09
CA LEU A 603 1.44 36.61 -9.69
C LEU A 603 0.49 35.56 -10.28
N VAL A 604 -0.80 35.88 -10.38
CA VAL A 604 -1.80 35.04 -11.07
C VAL A 604 -1.46 34.92 -12.55
N ASP A 605 -1.16 36.04 -13.23
CA ASP A 605 -0.71 36.03 -14.62
C ASP A 605 0.57 35.19 -14.78
N THR A 606 1.50 35.31 -13.84
CA THR A 606 2.73 34.52 -13.85
C THR A 606 2.47 33.02 -13.72
N TYR A 607 1.53 32.61 -12.87
CA TYR A 607 1.14 31.20 -12.81
C TYR A 607 0.53 30.72 -14.14
N PHE A 608 -0.35 31.50 -14.76
CA PHE A 608 -0.97 31.11 -16.03
C PHE A 608 0.04 31.02 -17.18
N ASP A 609 0.99 31.95 -17.24
CA ASP A 609 2.05 31.96 -18.25
C ASP A 609 3.02 30.78 -18.08
N ARG A 610 3.36 30.42 -16.83
CA ARG A 610 4.50 29.52 -16.54
C ARG A 610 4.15 28.10 -16.09
N ALA A 611 2.96 27.87 -15.55
CA ALA A 611 2.60 26.60 -14.92
C ALA A 611 1.25 26.02 -15.37
N HIS A 612 0.23 26.86 -15.61
CA HIS A 612 -1.13 26.38 -15.84
C HIS A 612 -1.26 25.46 -17.07
N TRP A 613 -0.57 25.78 -18.17
CA TRP A 613 -0.64 25.01 -19.42
C TRP A 613 -0.22 23.54 -19.27
N PHE A 614 0.60 23.24 -18.25
CA PHE A 614 1.09 21.90 -17.95
C PHE A 614 0.07 21.11 -17.09
N MET A 615 -0.44 21.73 -16.02
CA MET A 615 -1.34 21.06 -15.07
C MET A 615 -2.81 21.04 -15.53
N LEU A 616 -3.31 22.16 -16.06
CA LEU A 616 -4.68 22.38 -16.56
C LEU A 616 -5.82 21.96 -15.60
N ILE A 617 -5.60 22.12 -14.28
CA ILE A 617 -6.50 21.60 -13.23
C ILE A 617 -7.81 22.39 -13.02
N PHE A 618 -7.85 23.67 -13.37
CA PHE A 618 -9.05 24.52 -13.27
C PHE A 618 -9.36 25.23 -14.58
N GLN A 619 -10.56 25.78 -14.71
CA GLN A 619 -10.95 26.59 -15.85
C GLN A 619 -10.42 28.02 -15.67
N GLN A 620 -9.57 28.47 -16.60
CA GLN A 620 -8.88 29.76 -16.53
C GLN A 620 -9.85 30.94 -16.39
N ASP A 621 -10.92 30.97 -17.18
CA ASP A 621 -11.87 32.09 -17.20
C ASP A 621 -12.63 32.20 -15.87
N ASP A 622 -13.08 31.06 -15.33
CA ASP A 622 -13.81 30.99 -14.06
C ASP A 622 -12.89 31.41 -12.89
N PHE A 623 -11.64 30.94 -12.88
CA PHE A 623 -10.67 31.33 -11.84
C PHE A 623 -10.38 32.83 -11.88
N ARG A 624 -10.18 33.41 -13.07
CA ARG A 624 -9.92 34.84 -13.27
C ARG A 624 -11.10 35.73 -12.88
N GLN A 625 -12.32 35.24 -13.02
CA GLN A 625 -13.52 35.94 -12.55
C GLN A 625 -13.69 35.87 -11.03
N ASN A 626 -13.32 34.74 -10.40
CA ASN A 626 -13.60 34.48 -8.99
C ASN A 626 -12.59 35.11 -8.02
N TRP A 627 -11.29 35.11 -8.32
CA TRP A 627 -10.27 35.58 -7.36
C TRP A 627 -10.39 37.06 -6.93
N PRO A 628 -10.84 38.01 -7.76
CA PRO A 628 -11.01 39.40 -7.32
C PRO A 628 -12.04 39.57 -6.19
N HIS A 629 -12.97 38.62 -6.03
CA HIS A 629 -13.96 38.64 -4.95
C HIS A 629 -13.32 38.45 -3.57
N LEU A 630 -12.13 37.85 -3.48
CA LEU A 630 -11.40 37.69 -2.22
C LEU A 630 -10.94 39.02 -1.61
N TYR A 631 -10.89 40.10 -2.40
CA TYR A 631 -10.43 41.43 -1.99
C TYR A 631 -11.56 42.43 -1.73
N ARG A 632 -12.84 42.05 -1.87
CA ARG A 632 -13.98 42.93 -1.58
C ARG A 632 -14.34 42.89 -0.10
N THR A 633 -14.37 44.05 0.55
CA THR A 633 -14.75 44.23 1.96
C THR A 633 -16.26 44.06 2.21
N GLU A 634 -16.62 43.65 3.44
CA GLU A 634 -17.95 43.23 3.96
C GLU A 634 -19.13 44.23 3.82
N SER A 635 -19.00 45.33 3.06
CA SER A 635 -20.03 46.38 2.93
C SER A 635 -21.05 46.16 1.80
N ASP A 636 -20.88 45.14 0.96
CA ASP A 636 -21.89 44.66 0.00
C ASP A 636 -22.14 43.19 0.32
N GLY A 637 -23.39 42.81 0.60
CA GLY A 637 -23.82 41.54 1.19
C GLY A 637 -22.90 40.34 0.91
N ALA A 638 -22.39 39.75 2.00
CA ALA A 638 -21.45 38.62 2.05
C ALA A 638 -21.36 37.82 0.74
N SER A 639 -20.34 38.09 -0.07
CA SER A 639 -20.05 37.16 -1.18
C SER A 639 -19.62 35.84 -0.56
N GLU A 640 -20.39 34.77 -0.79
CA GLU A 640 -20.15 33.42 -0.26
C GLU A 640 -18.71 32.92 -0.50
N ILE A 641 -18.07 33.39 -1.57
CA ILE A 641 -16.68 33.07 -1.99
C ILE A 641 -15.62 33.68 -1.07
N GLY A 642 -15.88 34.84 -0.46
CA GLY A 642 -14.90 35.52 0.39
C GLY A 642 -14.50 34.68 1.60
N ASN A 643 -15.45 33.92 2.16
CA ASN A 643 -15.29 33.05 3.34
C ASN A 643 -14.95 31.59 2.98
N ASP A 644 -14.71 31.27 1.70
CA ASP A 644 -14.39 29.91 1.26
C ASP A 644 -12.92 29.57 1.50
N LEU A 645 -12.67 28.74 2.52
CA LEU A 645 -11.34 28.25 2.88
C LEU A 645 -10.68 27.43 1.75
N GLY A 646 -11.46 26.69 0.96
CA GLY A 646 -10.95 25.84 -0.13
C GLY A 646 -10.47 26.65 -1.32
N PHE A 647 -11.26 27.63 -1.76
CA PHE A 647 -10.84 28.53 -2.84
C PHE A 647 -9.65 29.41 -2.41
N LEU A 648 -9.64 29.92 -1.16
CA LEU A 648 -8.53 30.69 -0.62
C LEU A 648 -7.21 29.90 -0.60
N SER A 649 -7.23 28.63 -0.17
CA SER A 649 -6.02 27.79 -0.19
C SER A 649 -5.50 27.55 -1.60
N THR A 650 -6.41 27.34 -2.56
CA THR A 650 -6.05 27.17 -3.98
C THR A 650 -5.45 28.44 -4.56
N PHE A 651 -6.05 29.59 -4.28
CA PHE A 651 -5.54 30.89 -4.69
C PHE A 651 -4.15 31.15 -4.14
N LEU A 652 -3.92 30.89 -2.85
CA LEU A 652 -2.60 31.05 -2.24
C LEU A 652 -1.56 30.09 -2.85
N MET A 653 -1.91 28.84 -3.19
CA MET A 653 -1.01 27.96 -3.93
C MET A 653 -0.65 28.50 -5.32
N VAL A 654 -1.62 29.07 -6.05
CA VAL A 654 -1.38 29.75 -7.34
C VAL A 654 -0.39 30.91 -7.16
N ILE A 655 -0.57 31.72 -6.12
CA ILE A 655 0.35 32.82 -5.77
C ILE A 655 1.75 32.29 -5.43
N ALA A 656 1.86 31.21 -4.65
CA ALA A 656 3.14 30.63 -4.27
C ALA A 656 3.92 30.09 -5.49
N ILE A 657 3.24 29.38 -6.39
CA ILE A 657 3.86 28.88 -7.63
C ILE A 657 4.21 30.05 -8.55
N GLY A 658 3.31 31.04 -8.72
CA GLY A 658 3.59 32.25 -9.49
C GLY A 658 4.79 33.03 -8.95
N ALA A 659 4.96 33.10 -7.62
CA ALA A 659 6.10 33.75 -6.99
C ALA A 659 7.41 32.97 -7.22
N HIS A 660 7.34 31.63 -7.30
CA HIS A 660 8.50 30.80 -7.57
C HIS A 660 9.04 30.98 -9.01
N TYR A 661 8.14 31.12 -9.98
CA TYR A 661 8.47 31.28 -11.41
C TYR A 661 8.47 32.73 -11.89
N ALA A 662 8.51 33.70 -10.98
CA ALA A 662 8.69 35.10 -11.34
C ALA A 662 10.15 35.34 -11.78
N GLY A 663 10.34 35.72 -13.05
CA GLY A 663 11.66 36.07 -13.57
C GLY A 663 12.16 37.44 -13.10
N PRO A 664 13.39 37.84 -13.46
CA PRO A 664 14.05 39.04 -12.92
C PRO A 664 13.30 40.36 -13.20
N TYR A 665 12.59 40.48 -14.32
CA TYR A 665 11.75 41.64 -14.61
C TYR A 665 10.51 41.65 -13.70
N ARG A 666 9.79 40.52 -13.60
CA ARG A 666 8.60 40.42 -12.74
C ARG A 666 8.93 40.61 -11.25
N GLN A 667 10.06 40.10 -10.79
CA GLN A 667 10.57 40.36 -9.43
C GLN A 667 10.82 41.85 -9.16
N ARG A 668 11.41 42.58 -10.12
CA ARG A 668 11.58 44.04 -10.01
C ARG A 668 10.25 44.81 -9.97
N VAL A 669 9.23 44.32 -10.67
CA VAL A 669 7.88 44.90 -10.60
C VAL A 669 7.23 44.61 -9.25
N LEU A 670 7.35 43.39 -8.72
CA LEU A 670 6.84 43.01 -7.39
C LEU A 670 7.49 43.81 -6.24
N ALA A 671 8.79 44.12 -6.36
CA ALA A 671 9.50 44.95 -5.40
C ALA A 671 8.88 46.36 -5.24
N ARG A 672 8.25 46.91 -6.29
CA ARG A 672 7.53 48.20 -6.20
C ARG A 672 6.27 48.14 -5.34
N TYR A 673 5.72 46.95 -5.13
CA TYR A 673 4.59 46.70 -4.25
C TYR A 673 5.02 46.16 -2.88
N GLU A 674 6.31 46.26 -2.54
CA GLU A 674 6.89 45.77 -1.28
C GLU A 674 6.70 44.25 -1.05
N VAL A 675 6.56 43.48 -2.14
CA VAL A 675 6.42 42.02 -2.07
C VAL A 675 7.74 41.35 -2.44
N GLU A 676 8.34 40.66 -1.48
CA GLU A 676 9.46 39.76 -1.72
C GLU A 676 8.92 38.35 -2.09
N PRO A 677 9.14 37.86 -3.33
CA PRO A 677 8.48 36.64 -3.81
C PRO A 677 8.86 35.37 -3.03
N GLU A 678 10.12 35.21 -2.68
CA GLU A 678 10.61 34.01 -1.97
C GLU A 678 10.06 33.94 -0.54
N THR A 679 10.10 35.05 0.18
CA THR A 679 9.53 35.17 1.54
C THR A 679 8.02 34.94 1.53
N LEU A 680 7.30 35.52 0.56
CA LEU A 680 5.85 35.29 0.41
C LEU A 680 5.54 33.81 0.15
N LYS A 681 6.24 33.19 -0.79
CA LYS A 681 6.10 31.76 -1.12
C LYS A 681 6.32 30.88 0.13
N GLN A 682 7.41 31.09 0.86
CA GLN A 682 7.72 30.29 2.05
C GLN A 682 6.67 30.44 3.15
N ARG A 683 6.16 31.66 3.39
CA ARG A 683 5.07 31.92 4.33
C ARG A 683 3.79 31.19 3.93
N ILE A 684 3.43 31.24 2.65
CA ILE A 684 2.25 30.54 2.11
C ILE A 684 2.39 29.02 2.27
N LEU A 685 3.49 28.43 1.81
CA LEU A 685 3.71 26.99 1.90
C LEU A 685 3.69 26.50 3.35
N LYS A 686 4.28 27.27 4.28
CA LYS A 686 4.27 26.97 5.71
C LYS A 686 2.86 26.99 6.29
N ALA A 687 2.07 28.03 5.99
CA ALA A 687 0.70 28.17 6.50
C ALA A 687 -0.26 27.13 5.92
N ILE A 688 -0.14 26.80 4.63
CA ILE A 688 -0.93 25.74 4.01
C ILE A 688 -0.54 24.38 4.60
N LYS A 689 0.75 24.13 4.88
CA LYS A 689 1.21 22.91 5.54
C LYS A 689 0.67 22.77 6.97
N SER A 690 0.69 23.85 7.77
CA SER A 690 0.17 23.83 9.15
C SER A 690 -1.35 23.68 9.21
N SER A 691 -2.06 24.22 8.22
CA SER A 691 -3.53 24.19 8.15
C SER A 691 -4.07 23.11 7.22
N LEU A 692 -3.24 22.15 6.78
CA LEU A 692 -3.61 21.19 5.74
C LEU A 692 -4.82 20.31 6.11
N LEU A 693 -4.93 19.88 7.38
CA LEU A 693 -6.08 19.08 7.82
C LEU A 693 -7.37 19.91 7.88
N ASP A 694 -7.28 21.18 8.29
CA ASP A 694 -8.42 22.10 8.27
C ASP A 694 -8.89 22.35 6.83
N ILE A 695 -7.95 22.50 5.88
CA ILE A 695 -8.26 22.62 4.46
C ILE A 695 -8.92 21.32 3.94
N ILE A 696 -8.35 20.16 4.24
CA ILE A 696 -8.91 18.85 3.82
C ILE A 696 -10.32 18.63 4.37
N SER A 697 -10.61 19.12 5.58
CA SER A 697 -11.91 18.96 6.23
C SER A 697 -13.08 19.62 5.49
N VAL A 698 -12.82 20.61 4.64
CA VAL A 698 -13.84 21.30 3.84
C VAL A 698 -14.44 20.36 2.78
N GLY A 699 -13.63 19.43 2.24
CA GLY A 699 -14.10 18.44 1.27
C GLY A 699 -14.64 19.04 -0.03
N SER A 700 -14.01 20.08 -0.59
CA SER A 700 -14.44 20.73 -1.85
C SER A 700 -13.55 20.37 -3.05
N LEU A 701 -13.92 20.81 -4.26
CA LEU A 701 -13.14 20.59 -5.48
C LEU A 701 -11.81 21.37 -5.43
N GLU A 702 -11.83 22.56 -4.85
CA GLU A 702 -10.70 23.44 -4.64
C GLU A 702 -9.68 22.83 -3.66
N VAL A 703 -10.14 22.08 -2.66
CA VAL A 703 -9.25 21.31 -1.77
C VAL A 703 -8.48 20.25 -2.57
N VAL A 704 -9.14 19.54 -3.49
CA VAL A 704 -8.48 18.59 -4.39
C VAL A 704 -7.43 19.28 -5.24
N GLN A 705 -7.75 20.45 -5.79
CA GLN A 705 -6.82 21.28 -6.56
C GLN A 705 -5.62 21.73 -5.71
N THR A 706 -5.85 22.15 -4.46
CA THR A 706 -4.81 22.52 -3.51
C THR A 706 -3.86 21.36 -3.25
N CYS A 707 -4.39 20.15 -2.99
CA CYS A 707 -3.59 18.94 -2.79
C CYS A 707 -2.77 18.58 -4.04
N VAL A 708 -3.34 18.72 -5.24
CA VAL A 708 -2.63 18.47 -6.50
C VAL A 708 -1.48 19.47 -6.72
N LEU A 709 -1.73 20.77 -6.51
CA LEU A 709 -0.70 21.81 -6.63
C LEU A 709 0.41 21.63 -5.61
N LEU A 710 0.05 21.40 -4.34
CA LEU A 710 1.02 21.21 -3.27
C LEU A 710 1.83 19.91 -3.44
N GLY A 711 1.16 18.82 -3.80
CA GLY A 711 1.79 17.52 -4.03
C GLY A 711 2.79 17.57 -5.18
N THR A 712 2.41 18.14 -6.32
CA THR A 712 3.33 18.30 -7.47
C THR A 712 4.46 19.29 -7.19
N TYR A 713 4.19 20.34 -6.41
CA TYR A 713 5.24 21.26 -5.99
C TYR A 713 6.31 20.53 -5.17
N TYR A 714 5.90 19.74 -4.18
CA TYR A 714 6.85 18.92 -3.41
C TYR A 714 7.58 17.89 -4.28
N LEU A 715 6.89 17.30 -5.25
CA LEU A 715 7.46 16.32 -6.17
C LEU A 715 8.58 16.93 -7.03
N PHE A 716 8.39 18.14 -7.55
CA PHE A 716 9.33 18.78 -8.47
C PHE A 716 10.43 19.60 -7.78
N HIS A 717 10.27 19.94 -6.49
CA HIS A 717 11.19 20.85 -5.79
C HIS A 717 11.98 20.27 -4.62
N GLY A 718 12.00 18.95 -4.40
CA GLY A 718 12.90 18.42 -3.35
C GLY A 718 12.33 17.36 -2.42
N ALA A 719 11.01 17.21 -2.35
CA ALA A 719 10.34 16.56 -1.23
C ALA A 719 9.32 15.49 -1.65
N PRO A 720 9.71 14.46 -2.44
CA PRO A 720 8.78 13.44 -2.93
C PRO A 720 8.11 12.64 -1.79
N ARG A 721 8.79 12.51 -0.63
CA ARG A 721 8.24 11.86 0.57
C ARG A 721 7.02 12.58 1.15
N LEU A 722 6.93 13.90 0.96
CA LEU A 722 5.77 14.70 1.34
C LEU A 722 4.73 14.78 0.20
N ALA A 723 5.17 14.67 -1.05
CA ALA A 723 4.30 14.68 -2.21
C ALA A 723 3.27 13.54 -2.19
N TRP A 724 3.72 12.31 -1.94
CA TRP A 724 2.83 11.13 -2.01
C TRP A 724 1.68 11.16 -0.99
N PRO A 725 1.91 11.45 0.31
CA PRO A 725 0.82 11.61 1.28
C PRO A 725 -0.17 12.72 0.91
N VAL A 726 0.33 13.86 0.40
CA VAL A 726 -0.52 14.99 0.01
C VAL A 726 -1.37 14.64 -1.21
N CYS A 727 -0.78 14.01 -2.23
CA CYS A 727 -1.52 13.49 -3.39
C CYS A 727 -2.53 12.41 -2.97
N GLY A 728 -2.17 11.53 -2.04
CA GLY A 728 -3.06 10.52 -1.47
C GLY A 728 -4.26 11.14 -0.73
N CYS A 729 -4.05 12.22 0.03
CA CYS A 729 -5.15 12.99 0.63
C CYS A 729 -6.08 13.57 -0.45
N GLY A 730 -5.50 14.16 -1.50
CA GLY A 730 -6.25 14.65 -2.66
C GLY A 730 -7.09 13.56 -3.35
N LEU A 731 -6.52 12.37 -3.53
CA LEU A 731 -7.23 11.20 -4.08
C LEU A 731 -8.42 10.79 -3.19
N ARG A 732 -8.24 10.77 -1.87
CA ARG A 732 -9.32 10.41 -0.94
C ARG A 732 -10.47 11.43 -0.95
N VAL A 733 -10.16 12.73 -1.00
CA VAL A 733 -11.18 13.78 -1.14
C VAL A 733 -11.88 13.69 -2.51
N ALA A 734 -11.13 13.40 -3.57
CA ALA A 734 -11.70 13.18 -4.91
C ALA A 734 -12.63 11.95 -4.95
N GLN A 735 -12.27 10.88 -4.23
CA GLN A 735 -13.11 9.68 -4.08
C GLN A 735 -14.39 9.99 -3.30
N SER A 736 -14.32 10.73 -2.19
CA SER A 736 -15.52 11.14 -1.44
C SER A 736 -16.45 12.05 -2.23
N LEU A 737 -15.90 12.87 -3.15
CA LEU A 737 -16.65 13.71 -4.07
C LEU A 737 -17.16 12.96 -5.33
N ASN A 738 -16.91 11.66 -5.42
CA ASN A 738 -17.22 10.81 -6.57
C ASN A 738 -16.68 11.38 -7.90
N LEU A 739 -15.46 11.94 -7.90
CA LEU A 739 -14.83 12.45 -9.13
C LEU A 739 -14.42 11.31 -10.08
N HIS A 740 -14.30 10.08 -9.57
CA HIS A 740 -13.95 8.86 -10.29
C HIS A 740 -15.14 8.19 -11.01
N ARG A 741 -16.34 8.79 -10.96
CA ARG A 741 -17.56 8.26 -11.55
C ARG A 741 -18.23 9.27 -12.48
N LYS A 742 -18.97 8.77 -13.45
CA LYS A 742 -19.71 9.56 -14.42
C LYS A 742 -20.90 10.25 -13.74
N VAL A 743 -21.15 11.48 -14.16
CA VAL A 743 -22.32 12.25 -13.71
C VAL A 743 -23.52 11.82 -14.57
N ASN A 744 -24.51 11.16 -13.97
CA ASN A 744 -25.68 10.59 -14.67
C ASN A 744 -26.68 11.65 -15.19
N THR A 745 -26.54 12.92 -14.83
CA THR A 745 -27.38 14.02 -15.31
C THR A 745 -26.76 14.72 -16.50
N MET A 746 -27.46 14.73 -17.65
CA MET A 746 -27.07 15.52 -18.82
C MET A 746 -27.03 17.01 -18.45
N PRO A 747 -25.88 17.70 -18.59
CA PRO A 747 -25.77 19.11 -18.24
C PRO A 747 -26.71 19.96 -19.10
N SER A 748 -27.66 20.62 -18.43
CA SER A 748 -28.69 21.44 -19.06
C SER A 748 -28.20 22.88 -19.28
N THR A 749 -27.28 23.37 -18.44
CA THR A 749 -26.72 24.72 -18.50
C THR A 749 -25.22 24.73 -18.84
N LEU A 750 -24.70 25.85 -19.34
CA LEU A 750 -23.26 26.05 -19.59
C LEU A 750 -22.44 25.95 -18.29
N MET A 751 -23.00 26.40 -17.17
CA MET A 751 -22.36 26.37 -15.85
C MET A 751 -22.19 24.92 -15.35
N GLU A 752 -23.22 24.08 -15.49
CA GLU A 752 -23.13 22.64 -15.16
C GLU A 752 -22.08 21.91 -16.03
N ARG A 753 -21.92 22.33 -17.30
CA ARG A 753 -20.89 21.78 -18.20
C ARG A 753 -19.49 22.15 -17.74
N ASN A 754 -19.25 23.42 -17.42
CA ASN A 754 -17.95 23.90 -16.95
C ASN A 754 -17.55 23.23 -15.62
N GLN A 755 -18.51 23.05 -14.71
CA GLN A 755 -18.29 22.30 -13.46
C GLN A 755 -17.94 20.83 -13.73
N ASN A 756 -18.63 20.16 -14.66
CA ASN A 756 -18.32 18.79 -15.03
C ASN A 756 -16.91 18.66 -15.65
N GLU A 757 -16.52 19.57 -16.55
CA GLU A 757 -15.18 19.58 -17.11
C GLU A 757 -14.11 19.86 -16.06
N THR A 758 -14.38 20.72 -15.08
CA THR A 758 -13.45 20.97 -13.96
C THR A 758 -13.30 19.74 -13.06
N ARG A 759 -14.39 18.98 -12.81
CA ARG A 759 -14.33 17.68 -12.11
C ARG A 759 -13.45 16.69 -12.87
N LYS A 760 -13.64 16.55 -14.18
CA LYS A 760 -12.82 15.68 -15.04
C LYS A 760 -11.34 16.08 -15.01
N ARG A 761 -11.03 17.38 -15.09
CA ARG A 761 -9.66 17.90 -15.02
C ARG A 761 -8.96 17.52 -13.73
N CYS A 762 -9.66 17.66 -12.60
CA CYS A 762 -9.12 17.29 -11.30
C CYS A 762 -8.84 15.79 -11.20
N TRP A 763 -9.77 14.94 -11.65
CA TRP A 763 -9.58 13.50 -11.65
C TRP A 763 -8.40 13.06 -12.53
N TRP A 764 -8.37 13.50 -13.79
CA TRP A 764 -7.32 13.14 -14.73
C TRP A 764 -5.95 13.69 -14.31
N ALA A 765 -5.90 14.85 -13.65
CA ALA A 765 -4.65 15.33 -13.05
C ALA A 765 -4.13 14.42 -11.94
N ILE A 766 -4.99 13.93 -11.04
CA ILE A 766 -4.59 12.95 -10.00
C ILE A 766 -4.07 11.67 -10.67
N TYR A 767 -4.79 11.15 -11.66
CA TYR A 767 -4.42 9.93 -12.38
C TYR A 767 -3.05 10.06 -13.04
N GLU A 768 -2.79 11.17 -13.73
CA GLU A 768 -1.51 11.46 -14.39
C GLU A 768 -0.36 11.58 -13.38
N ILE A 769 -0.55 12.29 -12.27
CA ILE A 769 0.47 12.44 -11.23
C ILE A 769 0.79 11.11 -10.58
N GLU A 770 -0.23 10.31 -10.29
CA GLU A 770 -0.06 8.99 -9.69
C GLU A 770 0.71 8.05 -10.63
N THR A 771 0.37 8.06 -11.92
CA THR A 771 1.08 7.29 -12.94
C THR A 771 2.53 7.76 -13.06
N PHE A 772 2.75 9.08 -13.07
CA PHE A 772 4.09 9.66 -13.12
C PHE A 772 4.92 9.31 -11.87
N CYS A 773 4.34 9.38 -10.67
CA CYS A 773 5.00 8.99 -9.43
C CYS A 773 5.35 7.50 -9.42
N SER A 774 4.46 6.64 -9.91
CA SER A 774 4.70 5.19 -9.99
C SER A 774 5.78 4.85 -11.02
N MET A 775 5.74 5.52 -12.17
CA MET A 775 6.73 5.41 -13.22
C MET A 775 8.12 5.89 -12.77
N SER A 776 8.20 7.08 -12.17
CA SER A 776 9.47 7.72 -11.86
C SER A 776 10.05 7.28 -10.53
N TYR A 777 9.24 6.97 -9.51
CA TYR A 777 9.69 6.68 -8.14
C TYR A 777 9.30 5.27 -7.64
N GLY A 778 8.65 4.44 -8.47
CA GLY A 778 8.30 3.07 -8.09
C GLY A 778 7.20 2.94 -7.02
N TYR A 779 6.43 4.00 -6.75
CA TYR A 779 5.29 3.92 -5.85
C TYR A 779 4.19 2.98 -6.40
N PRO A 780 3.49 2.20 -5.55
CA PRO A 780 2.37 1.40 -6.00
C PRO A 780 1.16 2.27 -6.37
N HIS A 781 0.53 1.96 -7.50
CA HIS A 781 -0.75 2.57 -7.87
C HIS A 781 -1.82 2.27 -6.81
N SER A 782 -2.51 3.32 -6.38
CA SER A 782 -3.65 3.29 -5.46
C SER A 782 -5.00 3.32 -6.19
N ILE A 783 -5.04 3.78 -7.44
CA ILE A 783 -6.24 3.76 -8.29
C ILE A 783 -6.39 2.40 -8.99
N GLY A 784 -7.51 1.72 -8.77
CA GLY A 784 -7.93 0.59 -9.60
C GLY A 784 -8.71 1.09 -10.83
N ASP A 785 -8.29 0.72 -12.05
CA ASP A 785 -8.99 1.16 -13.27
C ASP A 785 -10.42 0.61 -13.36
N ALA A 786 -10.69 -0.56 -12.75
CA ALA A 786 -12.02 -1.15 -12.67
C ALA A 786 -13.04 -0.29 -11.88
N ASP A 787 -12.55 0.55 -10.97
CA ASP A 787 -13.38 1.44 -10.16
C ASP A 787 -13.57 2.82 -10.81
N CYS A 788 -12.94 3.06 -11.96
CA CYS A 788 -12.96 4.35 -12.65
C CYS A 788 -13.94 4.34 -13.83
N ASP A 789 -14.95 5.19 -13.76
CA ASP A 789 -15.89 5.43 -14.86
C ASP A 789 -15.93 6.94 -15.15
N VAL A 790 -14.85 7.48 -15.70
CA VAL A 790 -14.72 8.92 -15.99
C VAL A 790 -14.55 9.12 -17.48
N GLU A 791 -15.41 9.95 -18.07
CA GLU A 791 -15.30 10.32 -19.47
C GLU A 791 -13.97 11.04 -19.76
N PRO A 792 -13.35 10.81 -20.93
CA PRO A 792 -12.25 11.62 -21.41
C PRO A 792 -12.58 13.11 -21.42
N LEU A 793 -11.55 13.93 -21.21
CA LEU A 793 -11.67 15.39 -21.30
C LEU A 793 -12.08 15.81 -22.70
N ASN A 794 -12.94 16.81 -22.82
CA ASN A 794 -13.34 17.35 -24.12
C ASN A 794 -12.30 18.36 -24.62
N PRO A 795 -11.52 18.06 -25.68
CA PRO A 795 -10.53 19.00 -26.21
C PRO A 795 -11.18 20.27 -26.80
N SER A 796 -12.47 20.19 -27.13
CA SER A 796 -13.26 21.28 -27.72
C SER A 796 -14.18 21.95 -26.72
N ALA A 797 -13.95 21.84 -25.41
CA ALA A 797 -14.83 22.41 -24.37
C ALA A 797 -15.10 23.92 -24.55
N LYS A 798 -14.21 24.68 -25.22
CA LYS A 798 -14.42 26.10 -25.55
C LYS A 798 -15.36 26.34 -26.74
N LEU A 799 -15.53 25.36 -27.64
CA LEU A 799 -16.41 25.43 -28.80
C LEU A 799 -17.83 25.00 -28.40
N ARG A 800 -18.79 25.92 -28.51
CA ARG A 800 -20.21 25.64 -28.19
C ARG A 800 -20.70 24.47 -29.06
N ASN A 801 -21.09 23.36 -28.43
CA ASN A 801 -21.84 22.19 -28.95
C ASN A 801 -21.08 20.86 -29.19
N ALA A 802 -19.81 20.71 -28.80
CA ALA A 802 -19.15 19.40 -28.91
C ALA A 802 -19.40 18.53 -27.65
N PRO A 803 -19.99 17.32 -27.75
CA PRO A 803 -20.03 16.36 -26.64
C PRO A 803 -18.63 15.85 -26.29
N SER A 804 -18.43 15.41 -25.05
CA SER A 804 -17.18 14.72 -24.67
C SER A 804 -17.07 13.37 -25.40
N PRO A 805 -15.86 12.91 -25.75
CA PRO A 805 -15.66 11.56 -26.25
C PRO A 805 -16.17 10.52 -25.24
N ILE A 806 -16.74 9.42 -25.72
CA ILE A 806 -17.26 8.35 -24.83
C ILE A 806 -16.11 7.44 -24.36
N SER A 807 -15.13 7.20 -25.24
CA SER A 807 -13.92 6.42 -24.95
C SER A 807 -12.70 7.07 -25.60
N PHE A 808 -11.51 6.72 -25.11
CA PHE A 808 -10.24 7.05 -25.78
C PHE A 808 -10.06 6.35 -27.14
N ASP A 809 -10.90 5.37 -27.46
CA ASP A 809 -10.85 4.61 -28.73
C ASP A 809 -11.54 5.34 -29.90
N GLU A 810 -12.30 6.40 -29.63
CA GLU A 810 -12.94 7.20 -30.68
C GLU A 810 -11.96 8.24 -31.25
N PRO A 811 -11.80 8.32 -32.59
CA PRO A 811 -10.92 9.31 -33.20
C PRO A 811 -11.48 10.73 -33.00
N LEU A 812 -10.65 11.63 -32.47
CA LEU A 812 -11.00 13.04 -32.28
C LEU A 812 -11.20 13.73 -33.64
N ARG A 813 -12.44 14.14 -33.93
CA ARG A 813 -12.81 14.84 -35.18
C ARG A 813 -12.66 16.37 -35.10
N SER A 814 -12.19 16.91 -33.98
CA SER A 814 -12.17 18.36 -33.72
C SER A 814 -10.82 19.02 -34.01
N GLU A 815 -10.82 20.33 -34.24
CA GLU A 815 -9.60 21.13 -34.35
C GLU A 815 -8.72 21.00 -33.09
N THR A 816 -7.40 21.02 -33.28
CA THR A 816 -6.43 20.94 -32.18
C THR A 816 -6.47 22.23 -31.36
N THR A 817 -6.70 22.09 -30.05
CA THR A 817 -6.69 23.19 -29.08
C THR A 817 -5.59 22.98 -28.05
N LEU A 818 -5.30 23.99 -27.22
CA LEU A 818 -4.38 23.86 -26.08
C LEU A 818 -4.82 22.79 -25.06
N LEU A 819 -6.11 22.43 -25.04
CA LEU A 819 -6.65 21.38 -24.17
C LEU A 819 -6.45 19.97 -24.76
N SER A 820 -6.19 19.85 -26.07
CA SER A 820 -5.90 18.58 -26.72
C SER A 820 -4.69 17.89 -26.09
N TYR A 821 -3.69 18.65 -25.63
CA TYR A 821 -2.54 18.13 -24.88
C TYR A 821 -2.98 17.24 -23.70
N LYS A 822 -3.91 17.71 -22.88
CA LYS A 822 -4.35 16.98 -21.68
C LYS A 822 -5.02 15.66 -22.04
N TYR A 823 -5.84 15.63 -23.10
CA TYR A 823 -6.45 14.40 -23.59
C TYR A 823 -5.40 13.34 -23.98
N TYR A 824 -4.40 13.73 -24.78
CA TYR A 824 -3.36 12.79 -25.20
C TYR A 824 -2.46 12.36 -24.04
N MET A 825 -2.16 13.26 -23.10
CA MET A 825 -1.39 12.94 -21.89
C MET A 825 -2.13 11.97 -20.95
N SER A 826 -3.45 12.16 -20.77
CA SER A 826 -4.30 11.23 -20.03
C SER A 826 -4.35 9.85 -20.73
N LYS A 827 -4.53 9.81 -22.06
CA LYS A 827 -4.51 8.56 -22.84
C LYS A 827 -3.17 7.82 -22.71
N LEU A 828 -2.05 8.54 -22.78
CA LEU A 828 -0.71 7.98 -22.56
C LEU A 828 -0.54 7.45 -21.14
N SER A 829 -1.09 8.13 -20.13
CA SER A 829 -1.00 7.69 -18.73
C SER A 829 -1.74 6.37 -18.51
N VAL A 830 -2.90 6.18 -19.14
CA VAL A 830 -3.62 4.88 -19.13
C VAL A 830 -2.77 3.77 -19.74
N LEU A 831 -2.11 4.03 -20.89
CA LEU A 831 -1.19 3.07 -21.51
C LEU A 831 0.01 2.78 -20.60
N THR A 832 0.63 3.81 -20.02
CA THR A 832 1.78 3.69 -19.12
C THR A 832 1.44 2.88 -17.88
N LYS A 833 0.25 3.08 -17.30
CA LYS A 833 -0.23 2.29 -16.18
C LYS A 833 -0.46 0.84 -16.55
N ALA A 834 -0.98 0.55 -17.75
CA ALA A 834 -1.08 -0.82 -18.25
C ALA A 834 0.31 -1.47 -18.37
N VAL A 835 1.32 -0.75 -18.87
CA VAL A 835 2.72 -1.22 -18.89
C VAL A 835 3.21 -1.55 -17.47
N LEU A 836 3.01 -0.66 -16.50
CA LEU A 836 3.43 -0.86 -15.11
C LEU A 836 2.70 -2.04 -14.43
N SER A 837 1.43 -2.26 -14.74
CA SER A 837 0.65 -3.37 -14.21
C SER A 837 1.01 -4.71 -14.87
N GLU A 838 1.08 -4.76 -16.21
CA GLU A 838 1.24 -6.00 -16.99
C GLU A 838 2.67 -6.53 -17.05
N LEU A 839 3.68 -5.63 -17.04
CA LEU A 839 5.10 -5.99 -17.11
C LEU A 839 5.78 -5.98 -15.73
N TYR A 840 5.42 -5.03 -14.87
CA TYR A 840 6.09 -4.81 -13.58
C TYR A 840 5.26 -5.22 -12.35
N GLY A 841 3.97 -5.56 -12.52
CA GLY A 841 3.12 -6.00 -11.41
C GLY A 841 2.77 -4.90 -10.40
N ILE A 842 2.97 -3.62 -10.76
CA ILE A 842 2.74 -2.47 -9.89
C ILE A 842 1.26 -2.07 -9.96
N GLY A 843 0.40 -2.68 -9.12
CA GLY A 843 -1.02 -2.31 -9.02
C GLY A 843 -1.85 -3.17 -8.05
N PRO A 844 -3.07 -2.72 -7.70
CA PRO A 844 -3.96 -3.46 -6.80
C PRO A 844 -4.53 -4.69 -7.52
N GLY A 845 -4.13 -5.90 -7.07
CA GLY A 845 -4.79 -7.15 -7.45
C GLY A 845 -3.94 -8.20 -8.21
N LEU A 846 -2.65 -7.97 -8.45
CA LEU A 846 -1.79 -8.93 -9.15
C LEU A 846 -0.80 -9.65 -8.23
N VAL A 847 -1.35 -10.48 -7.33
CA VAL A 847 -0.62 -11.64 -6.78
C VAL A 847 -1.32 -12.90 -7.28
N ASN A 848 -1.25 -13.16 -8.59
CA ASN A 848 -1.61 -14.46 -9.15
C ASN A 848 -1.22 -14.58 -10.63
N ASN A 849 -0.08 -15.21 -10.88
CA ASN A 849 0.11 -16.05 -12.06
C ASN A 849 1.28 -16.98 -11.78
N ASN A 850 1.00 -18.16 -11.18
CA ASN A 850 1.91 -19.30 -11.25
C ASN A 850 1.15 -20.62 -11.07
N ARG A 851 0.58 -21.09 -12.19
CA ARG A 851 0.37 -22.52 -12.44
C ARG A 851 1.42 -23.01 -13.44
N ALA A 852 1.69 -24.31 -13.33
CA ALA A 852 2.52 -25.16 -14.19
C ALA A 852 4.04 -25.10 -13.92
N SER A 853 4.49 -26.15 -13.23
CA SER A 853 5.78 -26.79 -13.47
C SER A 853 5.77 -27.34 -14.91
N ASP A 854 6.21 -26.49 -15.84
CA ASP A 854 6.98 -26.81 -17.04
C ASP A 854 7.30 -25.47 -17.73
N GLU A 855 8.51 -25.37 -18.30
CA GLU A 855 8.95 -24.31 -19.22
C GLU A 855 9.25 -22.90 -18.64
N SER A 856 10.52 -22.66 -18.22
CA SER A 856 11.11 -21.30 -18.18
C SER A 856 10.90 -20.55 -19.51
N GLY A 857 10.90 -21.28 -20.64
CA GLY A 857 10.59 -20.75 -21.97
C GLY A 857 9.14 -20.26 -22.16
N SER A 858 8.15 -20.70 -21.37
CA SER A 858 6.74 -20.27 -21.52
C SER A 858 6.49 -18.87 -20.94
N ARG A 859 7.13 -18.54 -19.82
CA ARG A 859 6.97 -17.23 -19.17
C ARG A 859 7.66 -16.10 -19.94
N LEU A 860 8.89 -16.31 -20.42
CA LEU A 860 9.58 -15.31 -21.25
C LEU A 860 8.84 -15.06 -22.57
N ARG A 861 8.27 -16.10 -23.20
CA ARG A 861 7.40 -15.95 -24.38
C ARG A 861 6.20 -15.05 -24.08
N ALA A 862 5.55 -15.23 -22.92
CA ALA A 862 4.45 -14.36 -22.52
C ALA A 862 4.88 -12.89 -22.35
N VAL A 863 6.08 -12.65 -21.79
CA VAL A 863 6.65 -11.29 -21.66
C VAL A 863 6.95 -10.70 -23.04
N VAL A 864 7.61 -11.45 -23.94
CA VAL A 864 7.90 -10.98 -25.31
C VAL A 864 6.62 -10.60 -26.06
N MET A 865 5.56 -11.41 -25.97
CA MET A 865 4.27 -11.11 -26.60
C MET A 865 3.60 -9.88 -25.99
N ARG A 866 3.67 -9.69 -24.66
CA ARG A 866 3.13 -8.48 -24.00
C ARG A 866 3.88 -7.22 -24.41
N VAL A 867 5.22 -7.28 -24.43
CA VAL A 867 6.06 -6.15 -24.88
C VAL A 867 5.73 -5.78 -26.32
N ALA A 868 5.58 -6.76 -27.23
CA ALA A 868 5.21 -6.49 -28.61
C ALA A 868 3.80 -5.86 -28.74
N ASN A 869 2.82 -6.31 -27.95
CA ASN A 869 1.48 -5.72 -27.94
C ASN A 869 1.48 -4.28 -27.42
N LEU A 870 2.21 -4.01 -26.33
CA LEU A 870 2.31 -2.68 -25.74
C LEU A 870 3.09 -1.71 -26.64
N ASP A 871 4.18 -2.16 -27.29
CA ASP A 871 4.92 -1.39 -28.32
C ASP A 871 4.00 -0.99 -29.48
N ALA A 872 3.18 -1.91 -29.99
CA ALA A 872 2.23 -1.62 -31.06
C ALA A 872 1.20 -0.55 -30.64
N ARG A 873 0.55 -0.71 -29.48
CA ARG A 873 -0.43 0.25 -28.95
C ARG A 873 0.19 1.64 -28.74
N LEU A 874 1.44 1.70 -28.28
CA LEU A 874 2.14 2.95 -28.05
C LEU A 874 2.49 3.66 -29.37
N ARG A 875 2.90 2.91 -30.40
CA ARG A 875 3.12 3.44 -31.76
C ARG A 875 1.83 3.92 -32.41
N ASP A 876 0.72 3.17 -32.27
CA ASP A 876 -0.59 3.57 -32.76
C ASP A 876 -1.02 4.90 -32.14
N TRP A 877 -0.86 5.03 -30.82
CA TRP A 877 -1.11 6.27 -30.10
C TRP A 877 -0.25 7.44 -30.63
N ARG A 878 1.02 7.22 -30.98
CA ARG A 878 1.88 8.28 -31.56
C ARG A 878 1.37 8.76 -32.91
N VAL A 879 0.80 7.89 -33.74
CA VAL A 879 0.25 8.23 -35.05
C VAL A 879 -0.99 9.12 -34.93
N GLU A 880 -1.81 8.91 -33.89
CA GLU A 880 -3.02 9.69 -33.63
C GLU A 880 -2.76 11.16 -33.28
N ILE A 881 -1.57 11.50 -32.75
CA ILE A 881 -1.26 12.85 -32.28
C ILE A 881 -1.37 13.86 -33.44
N PRO A 882 -2.03 15.02 -33.29
CA PRO A 882 -2.13 16.02 -34.35
C PRO A 882 -0.78 16.67 -34.68
N PRO A 883 -0.54 17.13 -35.92
CA PRO A 883 0.74 17.74 -36.32
C PRO A 883 1.17 18.92 -35.44
N LYS A 884 0.21 19.72 -34.95
CA LYS A 884 0.43 20.86 -34.04
C LYS A 884 0.91 20.47 -32.64
N LEU A 885 0.92 19.18 -32.28
CA LEU A 885 1.43 18.65 -31.02
C LEU A 885 2.55 17.63 -31.24
N ARG A 886 3.02 17.44 -32.49
CA ARG A 886 4.16 16.57 -32.81
C ARG A 886 5.46 17.37 -32.79
N TRP A 887 6.45 16.84 -32.08
CA TRP A 887 7.75 17.47 -31.97
C TRP A 887 8.45 17.61 -33.33
N GLU A 888 8.37 16.60 -34.19
CA GLU A 888 9.07 16.57 -35.48
C GLU A 888 8.57 17.67 -36.43
N THR A 889 7.28 17.99 -36.37
CA THR A 889 6.68 19.07 -37.16
C THR A 889 7.04 20.43 -36.60
N ILE A 890 6.99 20.57 -35.27
CA ILE A 890 7.16 21.87 -34.59
C ILE A 890 8.63 22.29 -34.47
N ALA A 891 9.56 21.35 -34.35
CA ALA A 891 10.99 21.65 -34.27
C ALA A 891 11.54 22.37 -35.51
N SER A 892 10.84 22.27 -36.65
CA SER A 892 11.15 23.01 -37.89
C SER A 892 10.56 24.43 -37.95
N THR A 893 9.67 24.77 -37.02
CA THR A 893 9.04 26.10 -36.92
C THR A 893 9.91 27.02 -36.04
N SER A 894 9.98 28.31 -36.36
CA SER A 894 10.74 29.26 -35.55
C SER A 894 10.17 29.40 -34.14
N VAL A 895 11.04 29.38 -33.13
CA VAL A 895 10.64 29.58 -31.73
C VAL A 895 10.01 30.96 -31.56
N SER A 896 8.90 31.01 -30.83
CA SER A 896 8.07 32.22 -30.70
C SER A 896 8.70 33.31 -29.83
N TYR A 897 9.61 32.97 -28.91
CA TYR A 897 10.37 33.92 -28.08
C TYR A 897 11.86 33.73 -28.31
N SER A 898 12.59 34.84 -28.46
CA SER A 898 14.02 34.83 -28.79
C SER A 898 14.94 34.82 -27.57
N SER A 899 14.44 35.24 -26.41
CA SER A 899 15.20 35.31 -25.16
C SER A 899 14.30 35.15 -23.93
N LEU A 900 14.91 34.76 -22.80
CA LEU A 900 14.23 34.67 -21.50
C LEU A 900 13.69 36.02 -21.02
N GLU A 901 14.39 37.12 -21.30
CA GLU A 901 13.93 38.45 -20.93
C GLU A 901 12.67 38.86 -21.70
N GLU A 902 12.60 38.55 -22.99
CA GLU A 902 11.43 38.83 -23.81
C GLU A 902 10.21 38.08 -23.27
N PHE A 903 10.39 36.80 -22.92
CA PHE A 903 9.34 35.98 -22.32
C PHE A 903 8.94 36.43 -20.91
N ASP A 904 9.87 36.97 -20.11
CA ASP A 904 9.57 37.49 -18.77
C ASP A 904 8.79 38.81 -18.79
N ARG A 905 8.98 39.63 -19.83
CA ARG A 905 8.25 40.90 -20.01
C ARG A 905 6.82 40.72 -20.52
N ASP A 906 6.52 39.61 -21.18
CA ASP A 906 5.19 39.31 -21.73
C ASP A 906 4.27 38.74 -20.65
N ILE A 907 3.66 39.64 -19.85
CA ILE A 907 2.81 39.30 -18.70
C ILE A 907 1.36 39.18 -19.14
N GLY A 908 0.70 38.07 -18.79
CA GLY A 908 -0.70 37.83 -19.17
C GLY A 908 -0.83 37.59 -20.68
N ALA A 909 0.19 36.96 -21.26
CA ALA A 909 0.33 36.78 -22.69
C ALA A 909 -0.85 35.98 -23.26
N SER A 910 -1.40 36.45 -24.38
CA SER A 910 -2.49 35.77 -25.09
C SER A 910 -2.40 36.01 -26.59
N GLY A 911 -2.97 35.10 -27.38
CA GLY A 911 -2.97 35.17 -28.84
C GLY A 911 -1.98 34.23 -29.51
N VAL A 912 -1.89 34.32 -30.84
CA VAL A 912 -1.26 33.30 -31.70
C VAL A 912 0.21 33.04 -31.37
N ARG A 913 0.96 34.08 -30.99
CA ARG A 913 2.38 33.97 -30.62
C ARG A 913 2.57 33.15 -29.34
N PHE A 914 1.78 33.44 -28.31
CA PHE A 914 1.82 32.72 -27.03
C PHE A 914 1.29 31.30 -27.20
N ASP A 915 0.19 31.10 -27.93
CA ASP A 915 -0.37 29.78 -28.20
C ASP A 915 0.66 28.89 -28.93
N SER A 916 1.35 29.44 -29.94
CA SER A 916 2.45 28.75 -30.62
C SER A 916 3.54 28.31 -29.64
N HIS A 917 3.98 29.20 -28.73
CA HIS A 917 4.94 28.84 -27.69
C HIS A 917 4.46 27.70 -26.79
N ILE A 918 3.21 27.74 -26.33
CA ILE A 918 2.64 26.68 -25.50
C ILE A 918 2.55 25.35 -26.27
N TYR A 919 2.21 25.35 -27.56
CA TYR A 919 2.25 24.13 -28.38
C TYR A 919 3.65 23.51 -28.46
N HIS A 920 4.71 24.33 -28.52
CA HIS A 920 6.10 23.82 -28.48
C HIS A 920 6.40 23.13 -27.13
N LEU A 921 5.97 23.73 -26.01
CA LEU A 921 6.18 23.15 -24.68
C LEU A 921 5.35 21.88 -24.46
N GLN A 922 4.10 21.84 -24.95
CA GLN A 922 3.23 20.67 -24.88
C GLN A 922 3.74 19.52 -25.74
N ALA A 923 4.22 19.79 -26.96
CA ALA A 923 4.83 18.79 -27.83
C ALA A 923 6.11 18.21 -27.22
N LEU A 924 6.92 19.04 -26.57
CA LEU A 924 8.10 18.59 -25.81
C LEU A 924 7.71 17.63 -24.69
N ALA A 925 6.70 17.99 -23.88
CA ALA A 925 6.24 17.17 -22.77
C ALA A 925 5.68 15.80 -23.25
N ILE A 926 4.89 15.80 -24.32
CA ILE A 926 4.37 14.58 -24.97
C ILE A 926 5.52 13.70 -25.45
N LYS A 927 6.53 14.28 -26.14
CA LYS A 927 7.69 13.53 -26.61
C LYS A 927 8.45 12.89 -25.44
N LEU A 928 8.74 13.65 -24.40
CA LEU A 928 9.46 13.15 -23.22
C LEU A 928 8.76 11.95 -22.57
N ALA A 929 7.43 12.07 -22.38
CA ALA A 929 6.61 11.01 -21.79
C ALA A 929 6.57 9.76 -22.68
N TYR A 930 6.39 9.94 -24.00
CA TYR A 930 6.36 8.84 -24.97
C TYR A 930 7.66 8.04 -25.00
N GLU A 931 8.81 8.71 -25.18
CA GLU A 931 10.10 8.02 -25.31
C GLU A 931 10.49 7.32 -24.00
N ASN A 932 10.12 7.88 -22.84
CA ASN A 932 10.33 7.21 -21.56
C ASN A 932 9.42 5.99 -21.39
N THR A 933 8.18 6.05 -21.86
CA THR A 933 7.28 4.89 -21.88
C THR A 933 7.82 3.79 -22.80
N MET A 934 8.41 4.15 -23.94
CA MET A 934 9.11 3.21 -24.82
C MET A 934 10.27 2.50 -24.11
N ILE A 935 11.10 3.24 -23.37
CA ILE A 935 12.19 2.66 -22.57
C ILE A 935 11.62 1.66 -21.54
N LEU A 936 10.52 2.02 -20.86
CA LEU A 936 9.88 1.15 -19.87
C LEU A 936 9.28 -0.13 -20.48
N VAL A 937 8.67 -0.05 -21.66
CA VAL A 937 8.09 -1.21 -22.35
C VAL A 937 9.16 -2.24 -22.72
N HIS A 938 10.30 -1.78 -23.25
CA HIS A 938 11.35 -2.68 -23.77
C HIS A 938 12.35 -3.16 -22.73
N ARG A 939 12.45 -2.44 -21.60
CA ARG A 939 13.41 -2.70 -20.54
C ARG A 939 13.44 -4.15 -20.02
N PRO A 940 12.32 -4.85 -19.74
CA PRO A 940 12.36 -6.20 -19.18
C PRO A 940 13.13 -7.22 -20.05
N LEU A 941 13.17 -7.00 -21.37
CA LEU A 941 13.83 -7.89 -22.32
C LEU A 941 15.34 -7.66 -22.42
N LEU A 942 15.88 -6.57 -21.88
CA LEU A 942 17.31 -6.26 -21.98
C LEU A 942 18.20 -7.25 -21.22
N SER A 943 17.65 -7.98 -20.25
CA SER A 943 18.40 -8.94 -19.43
C SER A 943 18.65 -10.31 -20.10
N TYR A 944 18.20 -10.53 -21.34
CA TYR A 944 18.23 -11.84 -22.00
C TYR A 944 18.95 -11.80 -23.35
N LYS A 945 19.63 -12.90 -23.71
CA LYS A 945 20.24 -13.13 -25.03
C LYS A 945 19.92 -14.51 -25.61
N LEU A 946 20.05 -14.63 -26.93
CA LEU A 946 19.91 -15.88 -27.70
C LEU A 946 21.19 -16.73 -27.63
N VAL A 947 21.06 -18.06 -27.50
CA VAL A 947 22.18 -19.01 -27.57
C VAL A 947 22.13 -19.79 -28.88
N THR A 948 23.19 -19.71 -29.67
CA THR A 948 23.44 -20.63 -30.79
C THR A 948 24.31 -21.78 -30.30
N LYS A 949 23.84 -23.04 -30.41
CA LYS A 949 24.69 -24.21 -30.11
C LYS A 949 25.83 -24.28 -31.13
N ALA A 950 27.06 -24.31 -30.62
CA ALA A 950 28.19 -24.86 -31.35
C ALA A 950 28.02 -26.39 -31.38
N ASP A 951 28.27 -27.01 -32.53
CA ASP A 951 28.11 -28.44 -32.84
C ASP A 951 26.68 -28.92 -33.12
N GLU A 952 26.25 -28.82 -34.38
CA GLU A 952 25.95 -29.99 -35.23
C GLU A 952 25.61 -29.54 -36.66
N LYS A 953 26.07 -30.32 -37.64
CA LYS A 953 25.94 -30.11 -39.09
C LYS A 953 24.58 -29.57 -39.51
N LEU A 954 24.53 -28.33 -39.99
CA LEU A 954 23.37 -27.77 -40.67
C LEU A 954 23.83 -26.99 -41.90
N HIS A 955 24.02 -27.73 -43.00
CA HIS A 955 24.34 -27.16 -44.31
C HIS A 955 23.10 -26.64 -45.07
N ASP A 956 21.91 -26.60 -44.45
CA ASP A 956 20.65 -26.20 -45.09
C ASP A 956 19.77 -25.34 -44.16
N MET A 957 20.27 -24.22 -43.67
CA MET A 957 19.43 -23.13 -43.18
C MET A 957 19.92 -21.80 -43.77
N PRO A 958 19.02 -20.95 -44.31
CA PRO A 958 19.44 -19.62 -44.73
C PRO A 958 19.99 -18.86 -43.52
N PRO A 959 21.04 -18.03 -43.71
CA PRO A 959 21.60 -17.25 -42.61
C PRO A 959 20.49 -16.37 -42.01
N LEU A 960 20.41 -16.36 -40.67
CA LEU A 960 19.50 -15.49 -39.92
C LEU A 960 19.95 -14.04 -40.10
N ASP A 961 19.51 -13.41 -41.19
CA ASP A 961 19.77 -12.00 -41.44
C ASP A 961 18.97 -11.11 -40.46
N THR A 962 19.74 -10.43 -39.62
CA THR A 962 19.66 -9.02 -39.20
C THR A 962 18.33 -8.49 -38.60
N ILE A 963 18.34 -8.29 -37.28
CA ILE A 963 17.51 -7.38 -36.45
C ILE A 963 16.00 -7.70 -36.37
N HIS A 964 15.32 -8.03 -37.47
CA HIS A 964 13.85 -8.14 -37.51
C HIS A 964 13.29 -9.40 -36.82
N GLN A 965 14.10 -10.43 -36.64
CA GLN A 965 13.67 -11.72 -36.06
C GLN A 965 14.05 -11.89 -34.58
N ASN A 966 14.95 -11.05 -34.03
CA ASN A 966 15.41 -11.15 -32.64
C ASN A 966 14.71 -10.12 -31.74
N PRO A 967 13.79 -10.53 -30.85
CA PRO A 967 13.03 -9.61 -30.00
C PRO A 967 13.89 -8.87 -28.95
N PHE A 968 15.04 -9.44 -28.56
CA PHE A 968 15.96 -8.84 -27.59
C PHE A 968 16.78 -7.72 -28.24
N LEU A 969 17.34 -7.96 -29.43
CA LEU A 969 18.04 -6.93 -30.21
C LEU A 969 17.11 -5.77 -30.57
N ARG A 970 15.87 -6.08 -31.01
CA ARG A 970 14.86 -5.05 -31.27
C ARG A 970 14.55 -4.21 -30.03
N SER A 971 14.51 -4.81 -28.84
CA SER A 971 14.26 -4.09 -27.59
C SER A 971 15.44 -3.23 -27.16
N MET A 972 16.68 -3.73 -27.32
CA MET A 972 17.89 -2.92 -27.12
C MET A 972 17.92 -1.71 -28.05
N GLN A 973 17.63 -1.92 -29.34
CA GLN A 973 17.57 -0.85 -30.32
C GLN A 973 16.44 0.15 -30.01
N ALA A 974 15.26 -0.30 -29.61
CA ALA A 974 14.17 0.59 -29.21
C ALA A 974 14.54 1.47 -28.01
N CYS A 975 15.21 0.92 -26.99
CA CYS A 975 15.72 1.71 -25.86
C CYS A 975 16.83 2.70 -26.29
N HIS A 976 17.74 2.26 -27.17
CA HIS A 976 18.80 3.10 -27.73
C HIS A 976 18.21 4.29 -28.51
N ASP A 977 17.32 4.01 -29.46
CA ASP A 977 16.70 5.02 -30.32
C ASP A 977 15.87 6.02 -29.51
N ALA A 978 15.12 5.56 -28.51
CA ALA A 978 14.39 6.43 -27.59
C ALA A 978 15.33 7.35 -26.80
N GLY A 979 16.42 6.80 -26.24
CA GLY A 979 17.44 7.58 -25.53
C GLY A 979 18.14 8.60 -26.43
N MET A 980 18.51 8.20 -27.64
CA MET A 980 19.13 9.07 -28.63
C MET A 980 18.19 10.18 -29.08
N SER A 981 16.91 9.87 -29.33
CA SER A 981 15.92 10.87 -29.72
C SER A 981 15.64 11.90 -28.63
N LEU A 982 15.74 11.53 -27.35
CA LEU A 982 15.72 12.49 -26.25
C LEU A 982 16.99 13.33 -26.14
N SER A 983 18.15 12.77 -26.51
CA SER A 983 19.42 13.49 -26.51
C SER A 983 19.45 14.64 -27.54
N GLU A 984 18.69 14.51 -28.64
CA GLU A 984 18.57 15.54 -29.68
C GLU A 984 17.92 16.83 -29.17
N LEU A 985 17.18 16.77 -28.05
CA LEU A 985 16.59 17.94 -27.42
C LEU A 985 17.65 18.97 -26.96
N ALA A 986 18.91 18.54 -26.77
CA ALA A 986 20.00 19.41 -26.33
C ALA A 986 20.29 20.59 -27.29
N SER A 987 20.01 20.41 -28.59
CA SER A 987 20.18 21.43 -29.62
C SER A 987 18.97 22.35 -29.76
N SER A 988 17.85 22.06 -29.09
CA SER A 988 16.64 22.86 -29.21
C SER A 988 16.72 24.15 -28.38
N PRO A 989 16.46 25.33 -28.98
CA PRO A 989 16.39 26.60 -28.26
C PRO A 989 15.20 26.68 -27.29
N VAL A 990 14.17 25.83 -27.44
CA VAL A 990 13.02 25.77 -26.53
C VAL A 990 13.44 25.38 -25.11
N LEU A 991 14.53 24.62 -24.96
CA LEU A 991 14.99 24.13 -23.67
C LEU A 991 15.40 25.25 -22.70
N GLU A 992 15.93 26.37 -23.22
CA GLU A 992 16.25 27.52 -22.38
C GLU A 992 14.96 28.13 -21.80
N LEU A 993 13.91 28.26 -22.61
CA LEU A 993 12.60 28.77 -22.17
C LEU A 993 11.95 27.85 -21.13
N VAL A 994 12.13 26.54 -21.25
CA VAL A 994 11.60 25.54 -20.29
C VAL A 994 12.13 25.76 -18.87
N SER A 995 13.36 26.27 -18.72
CA SER A 995 13.99 26.47 -17.40
C SER A 995 13.20 27.40 -16.48
N GLU A 996 12.41 28.31 -17.04
CA GLU A 996 11.56 29.26 -16.32
C GLU A 996 10.07 28.84 -16.29
N THR A 997 9.79 27.54 -16.47
CA THR A 997 8.44 26.95 -16.44
C THR A 997 8.36 25.78 -15.45
N TYR A 998 7.13 25.41 -15.10
CA TYR A 998 6.85 24.27 -14.21
C TYR A 998 7.36 22.93 -14.75
N ALA A 999 7.54 22.82 -16.07
CA ALA A 999 8.00 21.60 -16.73
C ALA A 999 9.51 21.32 -16.57
N ALA A 1000 10.31 22.24 -16.04
CA ALA A 1000 11.77 22.07 -15.91
C ALA A 1000 12.15 20.77 -15.19
N ALA A 1001 11.52 20.49 -14.04
CA ALA A 1001 11.74 19.27 -13.27
C ALA A 1001 11.31 18.01 -14.02
N PHE A 1002 10.18 18.08 -14.75
CA PHE A 1002 9.69 16.99 -15.59
C PHE A 1002 10.70 16.63 -16.70
N VAL A 1003 11.28 17.63 -17.37
CA VAL A 1003 12.35 17.41 -18.35
C VAL A 1003 13.59 16.81 -17.68
N SER A 1004 13.98 17.29 -16.50
CA SER A 1004 15.13 16.76 -15.76
C SER A 1004 14.98 15.26 -15.45
N VAL A 1005 13.82 14.83 -14.93
CA VAL A 1005 13.57 13.42 -14.60
C VAL A 1005 13.61 12.53 -15.85
N HIS A 1006 12.93 12.94 -16.91
CA HIS A 1006 12.85 12.15 -18.14
C HIS A 1006 14.17 12.05 -18.91
N THR A 1007 14.97 13.12 -18.92
CA THR A 1007 16.30 13.09 -19.55
C THR A 1007 17.33 12.37 -18.69
N PHE A 1008 17.13 12.33 -17.37
CA PHE A 1008 17.93 11.51 -16.46
C PHE A 1008 17.70 10.01 -16.73
N THR A 1009 16.43 9.56 -16.80
CA THR A 1009 16.09 8.16 -17.11
C THR A 1009 16.68 7.71 -18.44
N ALA A 1010 16.62 8.56 -19.47
CA ALA A 1010 17.25 8.31 -20.76
C ALA A 1010 18.78 8.20 -20.67
N GLY A 1011 19.41 9.05 -19.84
CA GLY A 1011 20.86 9.03 -19.63
C GLY A 1011 21.33 7.75 -18.95
N VAL A 1012 20.60 7.28 -17.94
CA VAL A 1012 20.86 5.98 -17.30
C VAL A 1012 20.72 4.84 -18.31
N ALA A 1013 19.67 4.84 -19.13
CA ALA A 1013 19.46 3.82 -20.15
C ALA A 1013 20.61 3.77 -21.18
N LEU A 1014 21.05 4.92 -21.70
CA LEU A 1014 22.21 4.99 -22.61
C LEU A 1014 23.51 4.58 -21.91
N GLY A 1015 23.70 4.93 -20.64
CA GLY A 1015 24.85 4.50 -19.86
C GLY A 1015 24.93 2.98 -19.70
N ILE A 1016 23.79 2.33 -19.38
CA ILE A 1016 23.71 0.87 -19.31
C ILE A 1016 24.05 0.27 -20.68
N LEU A 1017 23.42 0.74 -21.76
CA LEU A 1017 23.67 0.24 -23.12
C LEU A 1017 25.13 0.39 -23.55
N SER A 1018 25.78 1.51 -23.19
CA SER A 1018 27.21 1.72 -23.45
C SER A 1018 28.13 0.78 -22.65
N SER A 1019 27.65 0.24 -21.52
CA SER A 1019 28.43 -0.67 -20.67
C SER A 1019 28.36 -2.14 -21.10
N ILE A 1020 27.38 -2.51 -21.92
CA ILE A 1020 27.18 -3.90 -22.40
C ILE A 1020 28.30 -4.29 -23.37
N GLU A 1021 28.56 -3.43 -24.38
CA GLU A 1021 29.63 -3.61 -25.36
C GLU A 1021 30.48 -2.32 -25.47
N PRO A 1022 31.42 -2.08 -24.54
CA PRO A 1022 32.05 -0.77 -24.35
C PRO A 1022 32.84 -0.22 -25.56
N LEU A 1023 33.27 -1.08 -26.49
CA LEU A 1023 34.03 -0.66 -27.68
C LEU A 1023 33.22 -0.71 -28.98
N SER A 1024 31.91 -0.91 -28.90
CA SER A 1024 31.03 -0.95 -30.07
C SER A 1024 30.76 0.46 -30.65
N PRO A 1025 30.47 0.58 -31.96
CA PRO A 1025 29.98 1.84 -32.54
C PRO A 1025 28.74 2.39 -31.82
N GLN A 1026 27.83 1.50 -31.41
CA GLN A 1026 26.62 1.85 -30.67
C GLN A 1026 26.95 2.43 -29.28
N ALA A 1027 27.95 1.88 -28.57
CA ALA A 1027 28.40 2.47 -27.31
C ALA A 1027 29.01 3.86 -27.51
N GLN A 1028 29.72 4.09 -28.62
CA GLN A 1028 30.24 5.42 -28.96
C GLN A 1028 29.12 6.43 -29.22
N GLU A 1029 28.08 6.04 -29.97
CA GLU A 1029 26.89 6.88 -30.19
C GLU A 1029 26.14 7.17 -28.88
N ALA A 1030 25.93 6.14 -28.05
CA ALA A 1030 25.30 6.28 -26.74
C ALA A 1030 26.05 7.25 -25.82
N LYS A 1031 27.40 7.26 -25.82
CA LYS A 1031 28.21 8.24 -25.08
C LYS A 1031 28.03 9.67 -25.58
N VAL A 1032 27.88 9.87 -26.90
CA VAL A 1032 27.54 11.20 -27.46
C VAL A 1032 26.15 11.62 -27.00
N GLY A 1033 25.17 10.71 -27.01
CA GLY A 1033 23.84 10.95 -26.46
C GLY A 1033 23.88 11.30 -24.97
N LEU A 1034 24.67 10.58 -24.17
CA LEU A 1034 24.87 10.82 -22.75
C LEU A 1034 25.44 12.21 -22.48
N HIS A 1035 26.45 12.64 -23.25
CA HIS A 1035 26.99 13.99 -23.17
C HIS A 1035 25.93 15.07 -23.47
N ARG A 1036 25.10 14.87 -24.49
CA ARG A 1036 24.00 15.78 -24.82
C ARG A 1036 22.97 15.85 -23.69
N LEU A 1037 22.58 14.72 -23.10
CA LEU A 1037 21.66 14.66 -21.96
C LEU A 1037 22.25 15.35 -20.72
N MET A 1038 23.54 15.18 -20.45
CA MET A 1038 24.24 15.94 -19.39
C MET A 1038 24.25 17.45 -19.67
N SER A 1039 24.40 17.87 -20.92
CA SER A 1039 24.29 19.28 -21.31
C SER A 1039 22.88 19.84 -21.04
N ILE A 1040 21.82 19.04 -21.25
CA ILE A 1040 20.45 19.41 -20.87
C ILE A 1040 20.34 19.63 -19.35
N GLN A 1041 20.83 18.68 -18.54
CA GLN A 1041 20.82 18.83 -17.08
C GLN A 1041 21.61 20.07 -16.63
N ALA A 1042 22.76 20.33 -17.26
CA ALA A 1042 23.59 21.49 -16.97
C ALA A 1042 22.89 22.83 -17.27
N LYS A 1043 22.04 22.89 -18.31
CA LYS A 1043 21.22 24.07 -18.62
C LYS A 1043 20.08 24.27 -17.61
N LEU A 1044 19.53 23.20 -17.05
CA LEU A 1044 18.39 23.25 -16.11
C LEU A 1044 18.79 23.37 -14.63
N LYS A 1045 20.05 23.09 -14.27
CA LYS A 1045 20.54 23.04 -12.87
C LYS A 1045 20.31 24.31 -12.06
N ALA A 1046 20.25 25.48 -12.71
CA ALA A 1046 20.05 26.77 -12.01
C ALA A 1046 18.66 26.90 -11.40
N ARG A 1047 17.65 26.19 -11.95
CA ARG A 1047 16.24 26.29 -11.53
C ARG A 1047 15.65 24.96 -11.05
N SER A 1048 16.35 23.84 -11.24
CA SER A 1048 15.89 22.49 -10.88
C SER A 1048 16.94 21.77 -10.01
N LEU A 1049 16.60 21.50 -8.75
CA LEU A 1049 17.44 20.69 -7.85
C LEU A 1049 17.65 19.28 -8.41
N LEU A 1050 16.62 18.71 -9.03
CA LEU A 1050 16.66 17.42 -9.71
C LEU A 1050 17.67 17.40 -10.86
N ALA A 1051 17.81 18.51 -11.60
CA ALA A 1051 18.81 18.61 -12.66
C ALA A 1051 20.24 18.64 -12.11
N THR A 1052 20.46 19.33 -10.99
CA THR A 1052 21.75 19.35 -10.31
C THR A 1052 22.17 17.95 -9.86
N GLN A 1053 21.25 17.23 -9.20
CA GLN A 1053 21.50 15.84 -8.78
C GLN A 1053 21.71 14.92 -9.98
N GLY A 1054 20.85 15.04 -11.00
CA GLY A 1054 20.91 14.23 -12.21
C GLY A 1054 22.23 14.42 -12.97
N LEU A 1055 22.73 15.65 -13.05
CA LEU A 1055 24.02 15.94 -13.67
C LEU A 1055 25.18 15.25 -12.94
N ASP A 1056 25.27 15.35 -11.61
CA ASP A 1056 26.37 14.74 -10.85
C ASP A 1056 26.35 13.21 -10.99
N ILE A 1057 25.16 12.61 -10.90
CA ILE A 1057 25.00 11.16 -11.06
C ILE A 1057 25.40 10.72 -12.46
N LEU A 1058 24.90 11.38 -13.52
CA LEU A 1058 25.26 11.02 -14.90
C LEU A 1058 26.76 11.20 -15.16
N GLN A 1059 27.42 12.19 -14.55
CA GLN A 1059 28.87 12.35 -14.63
C GLN A 1059 29.62 11.19 -13.99
N ARG A 1060 29.17 10.70 -12.83
CA ARG A 1060 29.77 9.53 -12.16
C ARG A 1060 29.55 8.25 -12.95
N LEU A 1061 28.34 8.04 -13.47
CA LEU A 1061 28.03 6.91 -14.35
C LEU A 1061 28.88 6.93 -15.62
N THR A 1062 29.08 8.11 -16.21
CA THR A 1062 29.97 8.25 -17.38
C THR A 1062 31.42 7.89 -17.05
N LYS A 1063 31.93 8.26 -15.88
CA LYS A 1063 33.28 7.85 -15.44
C LYS A 1063 33.40 6.34 -15.32
N LEU A 1064 32.40 5.69 -14.71
CA LEU A 1064 32.35 4.23 -14.62
C LEU A 1064 32.38 3.56 -16.01
N VAL A 1065 31.59 4.06 -16.97
CA VAL A 1065 31.59 3.55 -18.35
C VAL A 1065 33.00 3.66 -18.96
N LEU A 1066 33.66 4.80 -18.80
CA LEU A 1066 35.00 5.03 -19.35
C LEU A 1066 36.07 4.17 -18.65
N ASP A 1067 35.97 3.94 -17.35
CA ASP A 1067 36.87 3.04 -16.61
C ASP A 1067 36.70 1.60 -17.08
N LYS A 1068 35.46 1.17 -17.36
CA LYS A 1068 35.18 -0.15 -17.94
C LYS A 1068 35.75 -0.28 -19.35
N GLU A 1069 35.58 0.73 -20.20
CA GLU A 1069 36.23 0.78 -21.53
C GLU A 1069 37.75 0.66 -21.43
N LEU A 1070 38.36 1.45 -20.54
CA LEU A 1070 39.79 1.43 -20.32
C LEU A 1070 40.27 0.04 -19.87
N SER A 1071 39.54 -0.61 -18.96
CA SER A 1071 39.87 -1.96 -18.50
C SER A 1071 39.83 -3.00 -19.64
N VAL A 1072 38.84 -2.91 -20.54
CA VAL A 1072 38.71 -3.78 -21.70
C VAL A 1072 39.80 -3.50 -22.74
N MET A 1073 40.16 -2.23 -22.94
CA MET A 1073 41.26 -1.85 -23.85
C MET A 1073 42.63 -2.35 -23.36
N LEU A 1074 42.84 -2.41 -22.05
CA LEU A 1074 44.09 -2.87 -21.43
C LEU A 1074 44.16 -4.40 -21.26
N ASP A 1075 43.04 -5.12 -21.39
CA ASP A 1075 42.98 -6.58 -21.32
C ASP A 1075 43.46 -7.23 -22.64
N VAL A 1076 44.78 -7.33 -22.80
CA VAL A 1076 45.44 -7.93 -23.97
C VAL A 1076 45.14 -9.44 -24.12
N SER A 1077 44.52 -10.07 -23.12
CA SER A 1077 44.22 -11.52 -23.12
C SER A 1077 42.96 -11.89 -23.91
N LYS A 1078 42.11 -10.91 -24.25
CA LYS A 1078 40.85 -11.13 -25.01
C LYS A 1078 40.96 -10.55 -26.43
N PRO A 1079 40.61 -11.31 -27.48
CA PRO A 1079 40.58 -10.78 -28.83
C PRO A 1079 39.47 -9.73 -28.98
N ILE A 1080 39.80 -8.56 -29.54
CA ILE A 1080 38.82 -7.54 -29.93
C ILE A 1080 37.99 -8.11 -31.09
N ARG A 1081 36.70 -8.39 -30.86
CA ARG A 1081 35.75 -8.68 -31.94
C ARG A 1081 35.35 -7.36 -32.61
N TRP A 1082 35.90 -7.10 -33.79
CA TRP A 1082 35.39 -6.05 -34.68
C TRP A 1082 34.14 -6.56 -35.39
N PRO A 1083 33.03 -5.80 -35.46
CA PRO A 1083 31.92 -6.16 -36.35
C PRO A 1083 32.40 -6.07 -37.79
N GLU A 1084 32.24 -7.15 -38.56
CA GLU A 1084 32.45 -7.10 -40.01
C GLU A 1084 31.50 -6.05 -40.61
N GLN A 1085 32.06 -5.04 -41.28
CA GLN A 1085 31.28 -4.10 -42.05
C GLN A 1085 30.59 -4.85 -43.19
N ASN A 1086 29.26 -4.89 -43.18
CA ASN A 1086 28.46 -5.26 -44.36
C ASN A 1086 28.66 -4.19 -45.44
N SER A 1087 29.76 -4.27 -46.20
CA SER A 1087 29.94 -3.57 -47.46
C SER A 1087 29.28 -4.40 -48.57
N GLY A 1088 27.99 -4.19 -48.78
CA GLY A 1088 27.31 -4.69 -49.97
C GLY A 1088 27.60 -3.79 -51.17
N VAL A 1089 28.68 -4.06 -51.92
CA VAL A 1089 28.76 -3.78 -53.36
C VAL A 1089 29.60 -4.89 -54.00
N GLY A 1090 29.01 -5.62 -54.94
CA GLY A 1090 29.58 -6.84 -55.52
C GLY A 1090 30.82 -6.65 -56.39
N GLY A 1091 31.54 -7.75 -56.59
CA GLY A 1091 32.64 -7.83 -57.55
C GLY A 1091 33.54 -9.05 -57.33
N ASP A 1092 33.24 -10.11 -58.07
CA ASP A 1092 34.10 -11.16 -58.62
C ASP A 1092 35.19 -11.90 -57.81
N ALA A 1093 35.15 -13.21 -58.04
CA ALA A 1093 36.10 -14.24 -57.68
C ALA A 1093 37.59 -13.92 -57.94
N SER A 1094 38.47 -14.37 -57.05
CA SER A 1094 39.44 -15.44 -57.33
C SER A 1094 40.44 -15.63 -56.19
N ALA A 1095 40.99 -16.83 -56.16
CA ALA A 1095 41.76 -17.46 -55.09
C ALA A 1095 43.22 -16.98 -54.97
N VAL A 1096 43.92 -17.66 -54.04
CA VAL A 1096 45.39 -17.84 -53.90
C VAL A 1096 46.02 -16.86 -52.90
N GLU A 1097 46.17 -17.29 -51.64
CA GLU A 1097 47.31 -18.02 -51.06
C GLU A 1097 48.55 -17.15 -50.74
N THR A 1098 48.90 -17.21 -49.45
CA THR A 1098 50.24 -17.12 -48.85
C THR A 1098 50.96 -15.77 -48.75
N GLY A 1099 51.46 -15.52 -47.54
CA GLY A 1099 52.78 -14.91 -47.39
C GLY A 1099 52.89 -13.71 -46.43
N THR A 1100 53.04 -14.00 -45.14
CA THR A 1100 54.12 -13.53 -44.25
C THR A 1100 54.68 -12.09 -44.34
N LEU A 1101 54.83 -11.50 -43.13
CA LEU A 1101 55.82 -10.52 -42.64
C LEU A 1101 55.38 -9.05 -42.48
N SER A 1102 55.24 -8.68 -41.20
CA SER A 1102 55.82 -7.57 -40.41
C SER A 1102 56.66 -6.44 -41.10
N PRO A 1103 57.05 -5.37 -40.37
CA PRO A 1103 56.40 -4.05 -40.33
C PRO A 1103 57.35 -2.92 -40.78
N LYS A 1104 56.86 -1.67 -40.95
CA LYS A 1104 57.46 -0.39 -40.45
C LYS A 1104 56.96 0.88 -41.17
N PRO A 1105 57.18 2.08 -40.56
CA PRO A 1105 56.31 3.27 -40.64
C PRO A 1105 56.96 4.44 -41.38
N SER A 1106 56.21 5.55 -41.50
CA SER A 1106 56.63 6.96 -41.68
C SER A 1106 55.52 7.68 -42.46
N SER A 1107 55.24 8.98 -42.37
CA SER A 1107 55.66 10.10 -41.54
C SER A 1107 54.86 11.32 -42.02
N SER A 1108 54.82 12.36 -41.18
CA SER A 1108 54.98 13.79 -41.54
C SER A 1108 53.88 14.57 -42.28
N GLY A 1109 53.58 15.75 -41.70
CA GLY A 1109 53.20 16.98 -42.42
C GLY A 1109 51.89 17.59 -41.91
N GLN A 1110 51.87 18.52 -40.93
CA GLN A 1110 51.90 20.00 -41.12
C GLN A 1110 50.97 20.48 -42.26
N ARG A 1111 50.08 21.49 -42.14
CA ARG A 1111 50.10 22.75 -41.38
C ARG A 1111 48.79 23.54 -41.63
N THR A 1112 48.31 24.28 -40.61
CA THR A 1112 47.70 25.65 -40.62
C THR A 1112 46.66 26.07 -41.68
N ARG A 1113 45.40 26.42 -41.32
CA ARG A 1113 44.85 27.68 -40.73
C ARG A 1113 44.65 28.82 -41.76
N THR A 1114 43.39 29.22 -42.04
CA THR A 1114 42.83 30.61 -42.01
C THR A 1114 41.41 30.71 -42.62
N LEU A 1115 40.54 31.53 -41.98
CA LEU A 1115 39.23 32.05 -42.43
C LEU A 1115 39.40 33.20 -43.47
N PRO A 1116 38.38 33.70 -44.21
CA PRO A 1116 37.43 34.72 -43.68
C PRO A 1116 36.01 34.87 -44.33
N HIS A 1117 35.11 35.51 -43.56
CA HIS A 1117 34.06 36.54 -43.83
C HIS A 1117 32.99 36.54 -44.97
N ASP A 1118 31.77 36.85 -44.52
CA ASP A 1118 30.72 37.82 -44.97
C ASP A 1118 29.77 37.63 -46.20
N ALA A 1119 28.48 37.47 -45.83
CA ALA A 1119 27.30 38.32 -46.12
C ALA A 1119 26.63 38.47 -47.53
N ALA A 1120 25.30 38.26 -47.48
CA ALA A 1120 24.19 38.97 -48.17
C ALA A 1120 23.75 38.58 -49.60
N GLY A 1121 22.41 38.51 -49.80
CA GLY A 1121 21.76 38.65 -51.10
C GLY A 1121 20.57 37.71 -51.34
N ALA A 1122 19.40 38.28 -51.62
CA ALA A 1122 18.09 37.61 -51.69
C ALA A 1122 17.60 37.37 -53.14
N VAL A 1123 16.49 36.61 -53.23
CA VAL A 1123 15.45 36.59 -54.29
C VAL A 1123 15.62 35.59 -55.46
N MET A 1124 14.55 34.78 -55.61
CA MET A 1124 14.20 33.78 -56.64
C MET A 1124 14.07 34.39 -58.07
N PRO A 1125 13.94 33.56 -59.14
CA PRO A 1125 12.59 33.21 -59.58
C PRO A 1125 12.40 31.75 -60.03
N THR A 1126 11.14 31.36 -59.97
CA THR A 1126 10.45 30.11 -60.32
C THR A 1126 10.36 29.81 -61.82
N ASP A 1127 9.97 28.55 -62.08
CA ASP A 1127 9.05 28.11 -63.17
C ASP A 1127 9.65 27.95 -64.59
N ARG A 1128 9.33 26.92 -65.39
CA ARG A 1128 8.01 26.30 -65.64
C ARG A 1128 8.10 25.11 -66.64
N GLN A 1129 7.03 24.30 -66.64
CA GLN A 1129 6.35 23.67 -67.83
C GLN A 1129 6.96 22.39 -68.46
N LEU A 1130 6.24 21.36 -68.94
CA LEU A 1130 4.84 21.12 -69.39
C LEU A 1130 4.57 19.57 -69.37
N THR A 1131 3.49 19.05 -68.76
CA THR A 1131 2.24 18.45 -69.35
C THR A 1131 2.40 17.32 -70.40
N MET A 1132 1.90 16.10 -70.13
CA MET A 1132 0.61 15.47 -70.59
C MET A 1132 0.47 15.29 -72.12
N SER A 1133 0.04 14.14 -72.67
CA SER A 1133 -1.31 13.55 -72.50
C SER A 1133 -1.50 12.09 -73.01
N ASP A 1134 -2.54 11.43 -72.46
CA ASP A 1134 -3.55 10.52 -73.09
C ASP A 1134 -3.17 9.14 -73.69
N SER A 1135 -3.93 8.03 -73.55
CA SER A 1135 -5.38 7.82 -73.37
C SER A 1135 -5.77 6.34 -73.10
N ARG A 1136 -7.02 6.14 -72.63
CA ARG A 1136 -8.02 5.04 -72.88
C ARG A 1136 -8.47 4.14 -71.71
N ASP A 1137 -9.65 4.53 -71.19
CA ASP A 1137 -10.94 3.83 -71.14
C ASP A 1137 -11.23 2.59 -70.25
N THR A 1138 -12.40 2.75 -69.60
CA THR A 1138 -13.45 1.80 -69.18
C THR A 1138 -13.42 1.16 -67.77
N GLN A 1139 -14.50 1.52 -67.04
CA GLN A 1139 -15.18 0.87 -65.91
C GLN A 1139 -15.28 -0.66 -66.09
N GLU A 1140 -15.34 -1.53 -65.08
CA GLU A 1140 -16.46 -1.69 -64.12
C GLU A 1140 -16.13 -2.80 -63.08
N THR A 1141 -16.50 -2.57 -61.81
CA THR A 1141 -17.04 -3.51 -60.78
C THR A 1141 -16.34 -4.82 -60.33
N GLU A 1142 -16.38 -4.97 -58.99
CA GLU A 1142 -16.56 -6.19 -58.18
C GLU A 1142 -15.35 -6.90 -57.52
N THR A 1143 -15.24 -6.61 -56.21
CA THR A 1143 -14.98 -7.54 -55.09
C THR A 1143 -13.79 -8.50 -55.19
N ARG A 1144 -12.75 -8.18 -54.43
CA ARG A 1144 -12.02 -9.19 -53.66
C ARG A 1144 -11.48 -8.57 -52.37
N GLU A 1145 -12.03 -9.02 -51.24
CA GLU A 1145 -11.48 -8.81 -49.91
C GLU A 1145 -10.04 -9.34 -49.87
N GLU A 1146 -9.07 -8.47 -49.59
CA GLU A 1146 -7.75 -8.90 -49.14
C GLU A 1146 -7.67 -8.63 -47.63
N THR A 1147 -7.80 -9.72 -46.87
CA THR A 1147 -7.56 -9.79 -45.42
C THR A 1147 -6.10 -9.43 -45.10
N PRO A 1148 -5.82 -8.70 -44.01
CA PRO A 1148 -4.45 -8.38 -43.60
C PRO A 1148 -3.71 -9.65 -43.14
N GLU A 1149 -2.46 -9.79 -43.58
CA GLU A 1149 -1.61 -10.94 -43.38
C GLU A 1149 -1.52 -11.36 -41.90
N HIS A 1150 -2.03 -12.56 -41.63
CA HIS A 1150 -1.90 -13.25 -40.36
C HIS A 1150 -0.47 -13.72 -40.10
N ASN A 1151 0.05 -13.40 -38.91
CA ASN A 1151 0.93 -14.22 -38.07
C ASN A 1151 1.96 -15.13 -38.77
N SER A 1152 3.19 -14.63 -38.94
CA SER A 1152 4.38 -15.44 -39.24
C SER A 1152 5.28 -15.70 -38.01
N PHE A 1153 4.71 -15.80 -36.80
CA PHE A 1153 5.42 -16.21 -35.57
C PHE A 1153 5.56 -17.74 -35.41
N GLY A 1154 5.54 -18.49 -36.52
CA GLY A 1154 5.36 -19.95 -36.54
C GLY A 1154 6.57 -20.83 -36.21
N ASN A 1155 7.78 -20.30 -36.04
CA ASN A 1155 9.01 -21.11 -35.91
C ASN A 1155 9.89 -20.78 -34.69
N PHE A 1156 9.30 -20.36 -33.57
CA PHE A 1156 10.03 -20.13 -32.30
C PHE A 1156 10.21 -21.39 -31.43
N SER A 1157 9.87 -22.57 -31.94
CA SER A 1157 9.89 -23.85 -31.19
C SER A 1157 11.30 -24.47 -31.03
N ARG A 1158 12.37 -23.81 -31.50
CA ARG A 1158 13.75 -24.37 -31.50
C ARG A 1158 14.86 -23.47 -30.93
N LEU A 1159 14.56 -22.29 -30.39
CA LEU A 1159 15.57 -21.34 -29.93
C LEU A 1159 15.81 -21.45 -28.42
N GLU A 1160 17.07 -21.66 -28.01
CA GLU A 1160 17.52 -21.65 -26.61
C GLU A 1160 17.99 -20.23 -26.22
N TYR A 1161 17.70 -19.79 -24.98
CA TYR A 1161 17.97 -18.43 -24.49
C TYR A 1161 18.59 -18.46 -23.09
N VAL A 1162 19.43 -17.48 -22.75
CA VAL A 1162 20.11 -17.36 -21.44
C VAL A 1162 20.14 -15.89 -20.98
N GLU A 1163 20.18 -15.64 -19.68
CA GLU A 1163 20.38 -14.30 -19.11
C GLU A 1163 21.74 -13.71 -19.55
N ASP A 1164 21.76 -12.43 -19.90
CA ASP A 1164 22.99 -11.75 -20.27
C ASP A 1164 23.74 -11.28 -19.02
N ALA A 1165 24.84 -11.95 -18.71
CA ALA A 1165 25.71 -11.62 -17.59
C ALA A 1165 26.27 -10.19 -17.69
N SER A 1166 26.48 -9.67 -18.90
CA SER A 1166 27.02 -8.32 -19.12
C SER A 1166 26.05 -7.22 -18.68
N VAL A 1167 24.75 -7.42 -18.92
CA VAL A 1167 23.67 -6.50 -18.51
C VAL A 1167 23.46 -6.57 -17.00
N SER A 1168 23.52 -7.78 -16.43
CA SER A 1168 23.40 -7.98 -14.98
C SER A 1168 24.56 -7.33 -14.22
N GLU A 1169 25.78 -7.43 -14.76
CA GLU A 1169 26.96 -6.73 -14.24
C GLU A 1169 26.82 -5.21 -14.37
N ALA A 1170 26.42 -4.70 -15.55
CA ALA A 1170 26.21 -3.26 -15.75
C ALA A 1170 25.14 -2.68 -14.81
N LEU A 1171 24.04 -3.39 -14.57
CA LEU A 1171 23.01 -2.99 -13.62
C LEU A 1171 23.53 -2.95 -12.18
N TYR A 1172 24.35 -3.94 -11.80
CA TYR A 1172 24.98 -3.99 -10.48
C TYR A 1172 25.99 -2.85 -10.28
N ASP A 1173 26.84 -2.58 -11.27
CA ASP A 1173 27.83 -1.51 -11.22
C ASP A 1173 27.14 -0.13 -11.09
N PHE A 1174 26.04 0.08 -11.83
CA PHE A 1174 25.26 1.32 -11.76
C PHE A 1174 24.52 1.47 -10.42
N ASP A 1175 23.97 0.38 -9.88
CA ASP A 1175 23.35 0.34 -8.54
C ASP A 1175 24.36 0.71 -7.43
N GLN A 1176 25.60 0.23 -7.55
CA GLN A 1176 26.69 0.55 -6.64
C GLN A 1176 27.09 2.04 -6.72
N VAL A 1177 27.14 2.64 -7.92
CA VAL A 1177 27.43 4.08 -8.08
C VAL A 1177 26.34 4.95 -7.46
N LEU A 1178 25.07 4.56 -7.60
CA LEU A 1178 23.96 5.28 -6.96
C LEU A 1178 24.00 5.16 -5.45
N SER A 1179 24.28 3.95 -4.93
CA SER A 1179 24.42 3.71 -3.48
C SER A 1179 25.60 4.46 -2.86
N THR A 1180 26.70 4.64 -3.60
CA THR A 1180 27.89 5.36 -3.12
C THR A 1180 27.76 6.88 -3.20
N TYR A 1181 26.95 7.43 -4.11
CA TYR A 1181 26.61 8.85 -4.13
C TYR A 1181 26.06 9.31 -2.77
N VAL A 1182 25.18 8.50 -2.16
CA VAL A 1182 24.60 8.77 -0.83
C VAL A 1182 25.64 8.79 0.27
N ASN A 1183 26.65 7.92 0.25
CA ASN A 1183 27.69 7.96 1.28
C ASN A 1183 28.66 9.15 1.12
N SER A 1184 28.86 9.63 -0.12
CA SER A 1184 29.79 10.74 -0.42
C SER A 1184 29.22 12.13 -0.16
N SER A 1185 27.89 12.34 -0.32
CA SER A 1185 27.26 13.65 -0.07
C SER A 1185 27.29 14.05 1.42
N TRP A 1186 27.69 13.15 2.31
CA TRP A 1186 27.82 13.37 3.75
C TRP A 1186 29.27 13.67 4.19
N ALA A 1187 30.24 13.60 3.28
CA ALA A 1187 31.66 13.58 3.62
C ALA A 1187 32.49 14.81 3.18
N ASP A 1188 31.97 15.73 2.37
CA ASP A 1188 32.78 16.84 1.85
C ASP A 1188 32.09 18.23 1.92
N PRO A 1189 32.40 19.08 2.90
CA PRO A 1189 31.91 20.46 2.97
C PRO A 1189 32.67 21.45 2.07
N GLY A 1190 33.65 20.99 1.27
CA GLY A 1190 34.73 21.86 0.77
C GLY A 1190 34.59 22.47 -0.63
N LEU A 1191 33.66 22.05 -1.47
CA LEU A 1191 33.69 22.39 -2.91
C LEU A 1191 32.33 22.80 -3.46
N LEU A 1192 31.80 23.95 -3.03
CA LEU A 1192 30.78 24.74 -3.76
C LEU A 1192 30.67 26.15 -3.13
N ALA A 1193 31.81 26.85 -3.06
CA ALA A 1193 31.86 28.26 -2.70
C ALA A 1193 32.27 29.08 -3.92
N THR A 1194 31.27 29.47 -4.73
CA THR A 1194 31.18 30.71 -5.53
C THR A 1194 30.10 30.52 -6.60
N ASP A 1195 28.85 30.87 -6.27
CA ASP A 1195 27.94 31.57 -7.19
C ASP A 1195 26.67 31.95 -6.42
N THR A 1196 26.32 33.22 -6.51
CA THR A 1196 25.36 33.93 -5.65
C THR A 1196 23.91 33.56 -5.96
N TRP A 1197 23.39 32.52 -5.31
CA TRP A 1197 21.98 32.39 -4.91
C TRP A 1197 21.96 31.83 -3.48
N HIS A 1198 21.45 32.61 -2.53
CA HIS A 1198 21.34 32.20 -1.13
C HIS A 1198 20.41 30.99 -1.00
N HIS A 1199 20.99 29.78 -0.92
CA HIS A 1199 20.27 28.58 -0.50
C HIS A 1199 19.93 28.71 0.99
N PRO A 1200 18.65 28.67 1.42
CA PRO A 1200 18.31 28.50 2.81
C PRO A 1200 18.76 27.10 3.23
N THR A 1201 19.54 27.04 4.30
CA THR A 1201 20.01 25.83 4.95
C THR A 1201 18.86 24.86 5.27
N LEU A 1202 18.71 23.80 4.47
CA LEU A 1202 17.91 22.61 4.79
C LEU A 1202 18.81 21.64 5.55
N HIS A 1203 18.82 21.77 6.88
CA HIS A 1203 19.68 20.98 7.77
C HIS A 1203 19.08 19.62 8.18
N ASP A 1204 18.03 19.07 7.54
CA ASP A 1204 17.32 17.91 8.11
C ASP A 1204 16.79 16.80 7.17
N GLU A 1205 16.99 16.83 5.84
CA GLU A 1205 16.36 15.80 4.96
C GLU A 1205 17.23 15.36 3.76
N GLY A 1206 18.48 14.96 4.01
CA GLY A 1206 19.43 14.53 2.96
C GLY A 1206 19.34 13.06 2.57
N ALA A 1207 18.42 12.67 1.69
CA ALA A 1207 18.54 11.46 0.87
C ALA A 1207 18.56 11.84 -0.61
N SER A 1208 19.40 11.19 -1.42
CA SER A 1208 19.46 11.43 -2.86
C SER A 1208 18.10 11.10 -3.49
N MET A 1209 17.45 12.10 -4.10
CA MET A 1209 16.08 11.95 -4.62
C MET A 1209 16.02 10.95 -5.78
N LEU A 1210 17.11 10.86 -6.54
CA LEU A 1210 17.22 10.00 -7.71
C LEU A 1210 17.54 8.53 -7.37
N GLU A 1211 17.90 8.25 -6.11
CA GLU A 1211 18.05 6.88 -5.60
C GLU A 1211 16.68 6.19 -5.43
N GLN A 1212 15.63 6.95 -5.09
CA GLN A 1212 14.24 6.47 -5.08
C GLN A 1212 13.63 6.38 -6.49
N THR A 1213 14.25 6.99 -7.49
CA THR A 1213 13.79 6.93 -8.90
C THR A 1213 14.33 5.73 -9.68
N TRP A 1214 14.92 4.77 -8.98
CA TRP A 1214 15.59 3.63 -9.58
C TRP A 1214 14.56 2.64 -10.13
N ILE A 1215 14.04 2.94 -11.33
CA ILE A 1215 13.22 1.99 -12.09
C ILE A 1215 14.04 0.71 -12.30
N TRP A 1216 15.36 0.81 -12.49
CA TRP A 1216 16.34 -0.26 -12.74
C TRP A 1216 16.65 -1.18 -11.54
N GLY A 1217 15.94 -1.00 -10.43
CA GLY A 1217 15.99 -1.81 -9.21
C GLY A 1217 16.04 -3.31 -9.46
N PRO A 1218 17.01 -4.02 -8.87
CA PRO A 1218 16.99 -5.49 -8.88
C PRO A 1218 15.71 -6.08 -8.26
N ASP A 1219 15.02 -5.31 -7.41
CA ASP A 1219 13.77 -5.70 -6.73
C ASP A 1219 12.51 -5.50 -7.59
N ILE A 1220 12.63 -4.86 -8.76
CA ILE A 1220 11.50 -4.59 -9.69
C ILE A 1220 11.46 -5.62 -10.84
N LEU A 1221 12.53 -6.41 -11.01
CA LEU A 1221 12.48 -7.64 -11.81
C LEU A 1221 11.97 -8.79 -10.91
N PRO A 1222 11.20 -9.76 -11.45
CA PRO A 1222 10.79 -10.93 -10.67
C PRO A 1222 12.03 -11.75 -10.32
N ARG A 1223 12.69 -11.42 -9.20
CA ARG A 1223 13.74 -12.26 -8.63
C ARG A 1223 13.10 -13.54 -8.14
N TYR A 1224 13.44 -14.62 -8.83
CA TYR A 1224 13.50 -15.96 -8.25
C TYR A 1224 14.52 -15.90 -7.12
N ASP A 1225 14.04 -15.81 -5.88
CA ASP A 1225 14.60 -16.49 -4.71
C ASP A 1225 13.58 -16.49 -3.55
#